data_AF-A0A3D2TJJ6-F1
#
_entry.id   AF-A0A3D2TJJ6-F1
#
_cell.length_a   1.000
_cell.length_b   1.000
_cell.length_c   1.000
_cell.angle_alpha   90.00
_cell.angle_beta   90.00
_cell.angle_gamma   90.00
#
_symmetry.space_group_name_H-M   'P 1'
#
loop_
_entity.id
_entity.type
_entity.pdbx_description
1 polymer ?
#
loop_
_entity_poly.entity_id
_entity_poly.type
_entity_poly.pdbx_seq_one_letter_code
_entity_poly.pdbx_strand_id
1 'polypeptide(L)'
;EAMAAQKAGDYAALAQAKRNQVLNGAVTKEAVAALDEIAKIRKFFTFVTKGNNKTLVEKGRNPDIVNAARAILSAYGLAPRLKNSAQEYMEVLKREDPRMFESLNPSVERAIADAKPLNELTLDELRVLNQEIDSMWNAAKRMREIEIDGKKVNLDDIAAAVGDRINEIGVPSEVPGEKSALTDQDRARKGLQFAGALLRRVEQWAEAKDGKFGGPFLRYIFQPVKEAADRYRTDRMKYRKQYAELVKEVAPNIQKGKIEAPELGYTFGAGKNGVGTAELLHAILHTGNESNKRKLLLGRKWATQNPDGSLDTSRWDNFINRMHADGLLKKEHYDFAQGVWDLLEEMKPLAQKAHRDVYGRYFDEVTADGFDTPFGVYKGGYVPAQADPEIVPDAALRKLAEAENENMAFSFPSTSKGFTKSRTEYNRPLVLDLRTLAQHIDKVLLFSHMEAPVRDVQRLLMRKEVSYGLNRMDPAAYEGMLIPWLNRSARQQVETPIVGDGRVSRVLSVVRNRAGMQLMFGNISNTLQQITGFVSIFGAGIKPSYIKRATAQYISNPRKTSELVAEASIAMRDRMQNEIAAINDSMSQILLNPTLYQNAQAWSQKHAYFLQAAFDNVISPIVWLGAYNQALSEKMSDQDAVRFADGVVRKTQGSNQAEDVSRIETGPAYARMSTQFFGHFNMVANTTVTGLQQVASDVGLVKGAGRALGIVFFGVLAPAWIAEAIAIAFRGGPEDEDDDGYLDDWLSQAIGMGTLKTLLAGIPFVGQLANAGINRFNGNPMDDRVGASPAVSLLESSVGAPSTVYKAMVEDVSKARAVKDVATAVGIVTGLPAMAASRPISYLVGVADGQIEPTSPVDAVRGLVTGTPSKESRR
;
A
#
# COMPACT_ATOMS: atom_id res chain seq x y z
N GLU A 1 25.10 -65.41 9.69
CA GLU A 1 25.83 -64.87 10.85
C GLU A 1 25.02 -64.89 12.14
N ALA A 2 23.96 -64.09 12.30
CA ALA A 2 23.17 -64.06 13.54
C ALA A 2 22.69 -65.45 13.99
N MET A 3 22.14 -66.27 13.08
CA MET A 3 21.73 -67.65 13.39
C MET A 3 22.90 -68.59 13.77
N ALA A 4 24.12 -68.30 13.29
CA ALA A 4 25.31 -69.07 13.63
C ALA A 4 25.86 -68.66 15.01
N ALA A 5 25.92 -67.36 15.30
CA ALA A 5 26.28 -66.83 16.61
C ALA A 5 25.30 -67.27 17.71
N GLN A 6 23.99 -67.31 17.40
CA GLN A 6 22.96 -67.85 18.28
C GLN A 6 23.18 -69.33 18.59
N LYS A 7 23.57 -70.13 17.60
CA LYS A 7 23.89 -71.56 17.79
C LYS A 7 25.19 -71.79 18.56
N ALA A 8 26.15 -70.87 18.46
CA ALA A 8 27.42 -70.93 19.17
C ALA A 8 27.36 -70.40 20.61
N GLY A 9 26.22 -69.81 21.04
CA GLY A 9 26.06 -69.21 22.36
C GLY A 9 26.81 -67.89 22.56
N ASP A 10 27.36 -67.30 21.48
CA ASP A 10 28.06 -66.02 21.53
C ASP A 10 27.07 -64.87 21.41
N TYR A 11 26.57 -64.41 22.57
CA TYR A 11 25.57 -63.35 22.66
C TYR A 11 26.10 -61.98 22.21
N ALA A 12 27.41 -61.72 22.30
CA ALA A 12 28.01 -60.47 21.81
C ALA A 12 28.02 -60.44 20.27
N ALA A 13 28.47 -61.53 19.65
CA ALA A 13 28.43 -61.68 18.19
C ALA A 13 26.99 -61.71 17.66
N LEU A 14 26.05 -62.30 18.40
CA LEU A 14 24.62 -62.28 18.05
C LEU A 14 24.05 -60.84 18.07
N ALA A 15 24.32 -60.06 19.12
CA ALA A 15 23.86 -58.68 19.23
C ALA A 15 24.44 -57.80 18.11
N GLN A 16 25.73 -57.94 17.79
CA GLN A 16 26.38 -57.24 16.69
C GLN A 16 25.78 -57.65 15.33
N ALA A 17 25.58 -58.95 15.09
CA ALA A 17 24.99 -59.44 13.85
C ALA A 17 23.53 -58.99 13.69
N LYS A 18 22.75 -58.90 14.77
CA LYS A 18 21.38 -58.35 14.76
C LYS A 18 21.37 -56.83 14.52
N ARG A 19 22.29 -56.08 15.13
CA ARG A 19 22.46 -54.65 14.86
C ARG A 19 22.81 -54.40 13.39
N ASN A 20 23.73 -55.18 12.83
CA ASN A 20 24.08 -55.16 11.42
C ASN A 20 22.90 -55.54 10.53
N GLN A 21 22.09 -56.54 10.92
CA GLN A 21 20.88 -56.93 10.18
C GLN A 21 19.87 -55.77 10.09
N VAL A 22 19.60 -55.09 11.22
CA VAL A 22 18.69 -53.93 11.27
C VAL A 22 19.24 -52.76 10.46
N LEU A 23 20.55 -52.46 10.63
CA LEU A 23 21.22 -51.40 9.88
C LEU A 23 21.19 -51.69 8.37
N ASN A 24 21.55 -52.91 7.94
CA ASN A 24 21.51 -53.32 6.54
C ASN A 24 20.08 -53.26 5.97
N GLY A 25 19.07 -53.61 6.76
CA GLY A 25 17.67 -53.47 6.37
C GLY A 25 17.25 -52.01 6.17
N ALA A 26 17.62 -51.13 7.10
CA ALA A 26 17.35 -49.69 6.99
C ALA A 26 18.11 -49.04 5.81
N VAL A 27 19.40 -49.35 5.67
CA VAL A 27 20.24 -48.87 4.55
C VAL A 27 19.71 -49.36 3.21
N THR A 28 19.29 -50.62 3.11
CA THR A 28 18.71 -51.18 1.88
C THR A 28 17.40 -50.48 1.52
N LYS A 29 16.54 -50.22 2.52
CA LYS A 29 15.28 -49.47 2.32
C LYS A 29 15.55 -48.06 1.80
N GLU A 30 16.48 -47.33 2.42
CA GLU A 30 16.85 -45.98 1.98
C GLU A 30 17.53 -46.00 0.60
N ALA A 31 18.36 -47.01 0.29
CA ALA A 31 18.97 -47.18 -1.02
C ALA A 31 17.93 -47.44 -2.12
N VAL A 32 16.92 -48.29 -1.85
CA VAL A 32 15.80 -48.52 -2.79
C VAL A 32 15.00 -47.24 -2.99
N ALA A 33 14.69 -46.51 -1.91
CA ALA A 33 13.98 -45.23 -1.99
C ALA A 33 14.76 -44.20 -2.83
N ALA A 34 16.08 -44.13 -2.66
CA ALA A 34 16.95 -43.28 -3.47
C ALA A 34 16.97 -43.70 -4.95
N LEU A 35 17.03 -45.00 -5.26
CA LEU A 35 16.96 -45.49 -6.64
C LEU A 35 15.62 -45.15 -7.30
N ASP A 36 14.51 -45.31 -6.58
CA ASP A 36 13.18 -44.94 -7.05
C ASP A 36 13.06 -43.42 -7.30
N GLU A 37 13.65 -42.61 -6.41
CA GLU A 37 13.73 -41.16 -6.57
C GLU A 37 14.53 -40.77 -7.82
N ILE A 38 15.72 -41.35 -8.01
CA ILE A 38 16.55 -41.14 -9.21
C ILE A 38 15.79 -41.51 -10.47
N ALA A 39 15.04 -42.62 -10.47
CA ALA A 39 14.24 -43.05 -11.62
C ALA A 39 13.12 -42.04 -11.94
N LYS A 40 12.45 -41.47 -10.92
CA LYS A 40 11.44 -40.40 -11.10
C LYS A 40 12.05 -39.13 -11.68
N ILE A 41 13.19 -38.69 -11.15
CA ILE A 41 13.92 -37.51 -11.64
C ILE A 41 14.30 -37.69 -13.11
N ARG A 42 14.87 -38.84 -13.48
CA ARG A 42 15.22 -39.15 -14.88
C ARG A 42 14.01 -39.14 -15.81
N LYS A 43 12.87 -39.68 -15.36
CA LYS A 43 11.61 -39.63 -16.12
C LYS A 43 11.14 -38.19 -16.33
N PHE A 44 11.24 -37.35 -15.31
CA PHE A 44 10.91 -35.93 -15.42
C PHE A 44 11.84 -35.20 -16.40
N PHE A 45 13.15 -35.39 -16.31
CA PHE A 45 14.10 -34.80 -17.28
C PHE A 45 13.81 -35.25 -18.71
N THR A 46 13.52 -36.53 -18.92
CA THR A 46 13.11 -37.07 -20.22
C THR A 46 11.81 -36.43 -20.73
N PHE A 47 10.91 -36.06 -19.83
CA PHE A 47 9.67 -35.36 -20.18
C PHE A 47 9.94 -33.91 -20.59
N VAL A 48 10.81 -33.19 -19.87
CA VAL A 48 11.21 -31.80 -20.18
C VAL A 48 11.91 -31.70 -21.54
N THR A 49 12.72 -32.70 -21.91
CA THR A 49 13.46 -32.71 -23.19
C THR A 49 12.61 -33.03 -24.42
N LYS A 50 11.37 -33.53 -24.24
CA LYS A 50 10.46 -33.88 -25.35
C LYS A 50 9.70 -32.68 -25.91
N GLY A 51 9.39 -32.74 -27.21
CA GLY A 51 8.54 -31.77 -27.91
C GLY A 51 9.29 -30.54 -28.44
N ASN A 52 8.62 -29.78 -29.31
CA ASN A 52 9.17 -28.59 -29.94
C ASN A 52 8.53 -27.30 -29.40
N ASN A 53 9.04 -26.13 -29.82
CA ASN A 53 8.54 -24.84 -29.37
C ASN A 53 7.04 -24.65 -29.63
N LYS A 54 6.51 -25.14 -30.76
CA LYS A 54 5.07 -25.06 -31.08
C LYS A 54 4.23 -25.82 -30.05
N THR A 55 4.59 -27.06 -29.73
CA THR A 55 3.88 -27.86 -28.71
C THR A 55 4.00 -27.24 -27.32
N LEU A 56 5.13 -26.62 -26.98
CA LEU A 56 5.28 -25.90 -25.71
C LEU A 56 4.32 -24.71 -25.63
N VAL A 57 4.20 -23.95 -26.72
CA VAL A 57 3.28 -22.82 -26.83
C VAL A 57 1.83 -23.27 -26.67
N GLU A 58 1.41 -24.33 -27.36
CA GLU A 58 0.07 -24.92 -27.26
C GLU A 58 -0.25 -25.39 -25.82
N LYS A 59 0.76 -25.90 -25.11
CA LYS A 59 0.64 -26.27 -23.69
C LYS A 59 0.75 -25.08 -22.74
N GLY A 60 0.83 -23.86 -23.26
CA GLY A 60 0.93 -22.60 -22.51
C GLY A 60 2.25 -22.48 -21.75
N ARG A 61 3.37 -22.93 -22.31
CA ARG A 61 4.71 -22.77 -21.71
C ARG A 61 5.58 -21.83 -22.54
N ASN A 62 6.38 -21.00 -21.88
CA ASN A 62 7.40 -20.18 -22.53
C ASN A 62 8.53 -21.09 -23.07
N PRO A 63 8.79 -21.10 -24.39
CA PRO A 63 9.80 -21.99 -24.96
C PRO A 63 11.23 -21.67 -24.52
N ASP A 64 11.57 -20.41 -24.29
CA ASP A 64 12.94 -20.00 -23.96
C ASP A 64 13.35 -20.48 -22.57
N ILE A 65 12.46 -20.38 -21.57
CA ILE A 65 12.73 -20.95 -20.24
C ILE A 65 12.89 -22.47 -20.32
N VAL A 66 12.05 -23.16 -21.09
CA VAL A 66 12.16 -24.62 -21.25
C VAL A 66 13.45 -24.99 -21.99
N ASN A 67 13.85 -24.22 -22.99
CA ASN A 67 15.08 -24.47 -23.74
C ASN A 67 16.33 -24.13 -22.93
N ALA A 68 16.28 -23.13 -22.05
CA ALA A 68 17.33 -22.89 -21.05
C ALA A 68 17.47 -24.07 -20.10
N ALA A 69 16.35 -24.63 -19.60
CA ALA A 69 16.37 -25.83 -18.76
C ALA A 69 16.93 -27.05 -19.51
N ARG A 70 16.57 -27.21 -20.79
CA ARG A 70 17.14 -28.25 -21.66
C ARG A 70 18.64 -28.07 -21.90
N ALA A 71 19.11 -26.83 -22.08
CA ALA A 71 20.52 -26.54 -22.26
C ALA A 71 21.33 -26.85 -20.99
N ILE A 72 20.77 -26.61 -19.80
CA ILE A 72 21.36 -27.08 -18.53
C ILE A 72 21.43 -28.61 -18.56
N LEU A 73 20.33 -29.32 -18.83
CA LEU A 73 20.34 -30.78 -18.93
C LEU A 73 21.37 -31.30 -19.96
N SER A 74 21.58 -30.60 -21.07
CA SER A 74 22.61 -30.94 -22.06
C SER A 74 24.03 -30.84 -21.48
N ALA A 75 24.30 -29.86 -20.60
CA ALA A 75 25.59 -29.70 -19.92
C ALA A 75 25.90 -30.87 -18.98
N TYR A 76 24.87 -31.50 -18.39
CA TYR A 76 24.99 -32.72 -17.58
C TYR A 76 24.94 -34.03 -18.39
N GLY A 77 24.87 -33.95 -19.73
CA GLY A 77 24.78 -35.13 -20.61
C GLY A 77 23.41 -35.82 -20.63
N LEU A 78 22.36 -35.13 -20.17
CA LEU A 78 20.98 -35.65 -20.04
C LEU A 78 20.07 -35.29 -21.22
N ALA A 79 20.53 -34.42 -22.12
CA ALA A 79 19.78 -33.97 -23.30
C ALA A 79 20.72 -33.77 -24.51
N PRO A 80 20.21 -33.84 -25.76
CA PRO A 80 20.98 -33.49 -26.94
C PRO A 80 21.53 -32.06 -26.84
N ARG A 81 22.72 -31.80 -27.40
CA ARG A 81 23.26 -30.44 -27.46
C ARG A 81 22.33 -29.55 -28.29
N LEU A 82 21.93 -28.41 -27.71
CA LEU A 82 21.15 -27.39 -28.38
C LEU A 82 22.07 -26.43 -29.15
N LYS A 83 21.48 -25.73 -30.13
CA LYS A 83 22.19 -24.71 -30.91
C LYS A 83 22.61 -23.52 -30.06
N ASN A 84 21.72 -23.09 -29.16
CA ASN A 84 21.97 -21.95 -28.28
C ASN A 84 22.32 -22.44 -26.87
N SER A 85 23.13 -21.66 -26.17
CA SER A 85 23.43 -21.86 -24.76
C SER A 85 22.25 -21.48 -23.85
N ALA A 86 22.28 -21.95 -22.61
CA ALA A 86 21.31 -21.53 -21.61
C ALA A 86 21.33 -20.00 -21.41
N GLN A 87 22.52 -19.38 -21.37
CA GLN A 87 22.68 -17.93 -21.23
C GLN A 87 22.03 -17.17 -22.40
N GLU A 88 22.14 -17.66 -23.64
CA GLU A 88 21.50 -17.04 -24.79
C GLU A 88 19.97 -17.06 -24.69
N TYR A 89 19.38 -18.15 -24.18
CA TYR A 89 17.95 -18.18 -23.89
C TYR A 89 17.55 -17.26 -22.73
N MET A 90 18.42 -17.14 -21.72
CA MET A 90 18.19 -16.22 -20.59
C MET A 90 18.27 -14.75 -21.02
N GLU A 91 19.10 -14.38 -22.00
CA GLU A 91 19.13 -13.01 -22.54
C GLU A 91 17.83 -12.65 -23.29
N VAL A 92 17.13 -13.63 -23.88
CA VAL A 92 15.76 -13.41 -24.40
C VAL A 92 14.81 -13.13 -23.25
N LEU A 93 14.85 -13.97 -22.20
CA LEU A 93 14.02 -13.77 -21.00
C LEU A 93 14.26 -12.42 -20.34
N LYS A 94 15.51 -11.94 -20.31
CA LYS A 94 15.87 -10.63 -19.75
C LYS A 94 15.12 -9.48 -20.42
N ARG A 95 14.82 -9.59 -21.71
CA ARG A 95 14.05 -8.59 -22.46
C ARG A 95 12.55 -8.70 -22.22
N GLU A 96 12.04 -9.93 -22.08
CA GLU A 96 10.60 -10.18 -21.86
C GLU A 96 10.16 -9.96 -20.42
N ASP A 97 10.96 -10.43 -19.46
CA ASP A 97 10.73 -10.35 -18.02
C ASP A 97 12.08 -10.27 -17.27
N PRO A 98 12.66 -9.06 -17.14
CA PRO A 98 13.93 -8.85 -16.45
C PRO A 98 13.97 -9.43 -15.03
N ARG A 99 12.82 -9.51 -14.34
CA ARG A 99 12.76 -10.03 -12.97
C ARG A 99 12.80 -11.53 -12.90
N MET A 100 12.10 -12.20 -13.83
CA MET A 100 12.23 -13.65 -13.94
C MET A 100 13.67 -14.02 -14.26
N PHE A 101 14.31 -13.24 -15.15
CA PHE A 101 15.73 -13.35 -15.41
C PHE A 101 16.56 -13.18 -14.13
N GLU A 102 16.41 -12.08 -13.38
CA GLU A 102 17.15 -11.87 -12.12
C GLU A 102 16.95 -13.01 -11.10
N SER A 103 15.77 -13.61 -11.07
CA SER A 103 15.46 -14.71 -10.15
C SER A 103 16.07 -16.05 -10.58
N LEU A 104 16.08 -16.34 -11.88
CA LEU A 104 16.50 -17.63 -12.42
C LEU A 104 17.99 -17.64 -12.79
N ASN A 105 18.53 -16.51 -13.30
CA ASN A 105 19.88 -16.44 -13.86
C ASN A 105 20.98 -16.88 -12.88
N PRO A 106 20.97 -16.48 -11.58
CA PRO A 106 22.00 -16.96 -10.64
C PRO A 106 21.99 -18.49 -10.47
N SER A 107 20.80 -19.10 -10.48
CA SER A 107 20.64 -20.55 -10.42
C SER A 107 21.08 -21.22 -11.73
N VAL A 108 20.77 -20.62 -12.88
CA VAL A 108 21.21 -21.11 -14.20
C VAL A 108 22.74 -21.07 -14.31
N GLU A 109 23.37 -19.96 -13.92
CA GLU A 109 24.83 -19.81 -13.94
C GLU A 109 25.51 -20.83 -13.04
N ARG A 110 25.01 -21.02 -11.82
CA ARG A 110 25.51 -22.03 -10.88
C ARG A 110 25.36 -23.45 -11.44
N ALA A 111 24.17 -23.78 -11.95
CA ALA A 111 23.91 -25.10 -12.51
C ALA A 111 24.83 -25.44 -13.68
N ILE A 112 25.25 -24.45 -14.48
CA ILE A 112 26.19 -24.65 -15.58
C ILE A 112 27.64 -24.73 -15.08
N ALA A 113 28.02 -23.91 -14.11
CA ALA A 113 29.35 -23.92 -13.52
C ALA A 113 29.66 -25.26 -12.82
N ASP A 114 28.66 -25.85 -12.17
CA ASP A 114 28.77 -27.12 -11.43
C ASP A 114 28.50 -28.35 -12.32
N ALA A 115 28.34 -28.16 -13.64
CA ALA A 115 27.94 -29.23 -14.55
C ALA A 115 28.99 -30.34 -14.66
N LYS A 116 28.54 -31.57 -14.42
CA LYS A 116 29.35 -32.80 -14.52
C LYS A 116 28.50 -33.96 -15.07
N PRO A 117 29.12 -35.03 -15.60
CA PRO A 117 28.39 -36.21 -16.03
C PRO A 117 27.49 -36.78 -14.93
N LEU A 118 26.30 -37.28 -15.29
CA LEU A 118 25.29 -37.79 -14.36
C LEU A 118 25.81 -38.87 -13.39
N ASN A 119 26.77 -39.69 -13.81
CA ASN A 119 27.38 -40.75 -13.00
C ASN A 119 28.34 -40.22 -11.92
N GLU A 120 28.68 -38.92 -11.95
CA GLU A 120 29.55 -38.26 -10.98
C GLU A 120 28.76 -37.40 -9.98
N LEU A 121 27.43 -37.31 -10.13
CA LEU A 121 26.57 -36.56 -9.22
C LEU A 121 26.28 -37.36 -7.94
N THR A 122 26.38 -36.69 -6.80
CA THR A 122 25.77 -37.19 -5.57
C THR A 122 24.24 -37.08 -5.63
N LEU A 123 23.54 -37.81 -4.76
CA LEU A 123 22.08 -37.75 -4.71
C LEU A 123 21.58 -36.33 -4.39
N ASP A 124 22.27 -35.61 -3.52
CA ASP A 124 21.88 -34.24 -3.15
C ASP A 124 22.13 -33.25 -4.29
N GLU A 125 23.23 -33.39 -5.03
CA GLU A 125 23.47 -32.60 -6.24
C GLU A 125 22.40 -32.87 -7.32
N LEU A 126 21.98 -34.14 -7.48
CA LEU A 126 20.88 -34.48 -8.39
C LEU A 126 19.53 -33.90 -7.94
N ARG A 127 19.26 -33.87 -6.63
CA ARG A 127 18.06 -33.22 -6.06
C ARG A 127 18.05 -31.73 -6.33
N VAL A 128 19.18 -31.05 -6.13
CA VAL A 128 19.34 -29.62 -6.43
C VAL A 128 19.09 -29.37 -7.92
N LEU A 129 19.71 -30.15 -8.81
CA LEU A 129 19.46 -30.03 -10.25
C LEU A 129 17.98 -30.26 -10.59
N ASN A 130 17.34 -31.26 -9.99
CA ASN A 130 15.92 -31.53 -10.20
C ASN A 130 15.02 -30.37 -9.76
N GLN A 131 15.30 -29.77 -8.60
CA GLN A 131 14.58 -28.60 -8.11
C GLN A 131 14.72 -27.40 -9.05
N GLU A 132 15.91 -27.17 -9.60
CA GLU A 132 16.14 -26.07 -10.53
C GLU A 132 15.39 -26.28 -11.86
N ILE A 133 15.43 -27.50 -12.42
CA ILE A 133 14.68 -27.82 -13.64
C ILE A 133 13.16 -27.78 -13.40
N ASP A 134 12.66 -28.25 -12.25
CA ASP A 134 11.23 -28.14 -11.90
C ASP A 134 10.79 -26.68 -11.72
N SER A 135 11.63 -25.86 -11.08
CA SER A 135 11.42 -24.41 -10.94
C SER A 135 11.29 -23.73 -12.31
N MET A 136 12.25 -23.98 -13.22
CA MET A 136 12.21 -23.45 -14.58
C MET A 136 11.00 -23.97 -15.36
N TRP A 137 10.65 -25.25 -15.19
CA TRP A 137 9.45 -25.82 -15.80
C TRP A 137 8.20 -25.09 -15.31
N ASN A 138 8.00 -24.92 -14.00
CA ASN A 138 6.85 -24.21 -13.45
C ASN A 138 6.82 -22.73 -13.87
N ALA A 139 7.97 -22.05 -13.84
CA ALA A 139 8.14 -20.68 -14.31
C ALA A 139 7.71 -20.51 -15.78
N ALA A 140 8.08 -21.46 -16.65
CA ALA A 140 7.70 -21.44 -18.06
C ALA A 140 6.18 -21.46 -18.27
N LYS A 141 5.43 -22.24 -17.47
CA LYS A 141 3.96 -22.27 -17.53
C LYS A 141 3.38 -20.94 -17.05
N ARG A 142 3.83 -20.49 -15.88
CA ARG A 142 3.33 -19.28 -15.23
C ARG A 142 3.54 -18.01 -16.07
N MET A 143 4.63 -17.95 -16.82
CA MET A 143 4.93 -16.83 -17.72
C MET A 143 3.88 -16.63 -18.83
N ARG A 144 3.02 -17.62 -19.08
CA ARG A 144 1.91 -17.50 -20.04
C ARG A 144 0.53 -17.54 -19.39
N GLU A 145 0.47 -17.57 -18.06
CA GLU A 145 -0.78 -17.51 -17.32
C GLU A 145 -0.89 -16.19 -16.57
N ILE A 146 -2.13 -15.78 -16.32
CA ILE A 146 -2.54 -14.67 -15.46
C ILE A 146 -3.73 -15.14 -14.64
N GLU A 147 -3.79 -14.74 -13.37
CA GLU A 147 -4.93 -15.08 -12.51
C GLU A 147 -5.99 -13.98 -12.57
N ILE A 148 -7.19 -14.32 -13.04
CA ILE A 148 -8.36 -13.44 -13.08
C ILE A 148 -9.53 -14.19 -12.46
N ASP A 149 -10.25 -13.55 -11.54
CA ASP A 149 -11.41 -14.16 -10.84
C ASP A 149 -11.07 -15.51 -10.18
N GLY A 150 -9.85 -15.67 -9.66
CA GLY A 150 -9.35 -16.91 -9.07
C GLY A 150 -9.04 -18.03 -10.06
N LYS A 151 -9.07 -17.75 -11.37
CA LYS A 151 -8.79 -18.71 -12.44
C LYS A 151 -7.53 -18.33 -13.19
N LYS A 152 -6.66 -19.32 -13.45
CA LYS A 152 -5.51 -19.15 -14.33
C LYS A 152 -5.98 -19.18 -15.78
N VAL A 153 -5.77 -18.08 -16.50
CA VAL A 153 -6.14 -17.89 -17.91
C VAL A 153 -4.89 -17.62 -18.72
N ASN A 154 -4.89 -17.97 -20.00
CA ASN A 154 -3.76 -17.69 -20.89
C ASN A 154 -3.63 -16.17 -21.11
N LEU A 155 -2.43 -15.66 -20.86
CA LEU A 155 -2.10 -14.25 -20.99
C LEU A 155 -2.27 -13.74 -22.43
N ASP A 156 -2.04 -14.58 -23.44
CA ASP A 156 -2.17 -14.18 -24.84
C ASP A 156 -3.65 -14.00 -25.24
N ASP A 157 -4.56 -14.81 -24.67
CA ASP A 157 -6.01 -14.66 -24.89
C ASP A 157 -6.51 -13.34 -24.28
N ILE A 158 -5.98 -12.98 -23.11
CA ILE A 158 -6.29 -11.69 -22.46
C ILE A 158 -5.69 -10.51 -23.25
N ALA A 159 -4.45 -10.64 -23.72
CA ALA A 159 -3.82 -9.63 -24.55
C ALA A 159 -4.57 -9.41 -25.87
N ALA A 160 -5.08 -10.49 -26.48
CA ALA A 160 -5.95 -10.42 -27.64
C ALA A 160 -7.24 -9.66 -27.31
N ALA A 161 -7.94 -9.99 -26.21
CA ALA A 161 -9.17 -9.28 -25.82
C ALA A 161 -8.96 -7.77 -25.58
N VAL A 162 -7.83 -7.38 -24.97
CA VAL A 162 -7.47 -5.96 -24.81
C VAL A 162 -7.06 -5.33 -26.14
N GLY A 163 -6.32 -6.05 -26.98
CA GLY A 163 -5.92 -5.62 -28.32
C GLY A 163 -7.10 -5.42 -29.27
N ASP A 164 -8.09 -6.31 -29.24
CA ASP A 164 -9.34 -6.18 -29.98
C ASP A 164 -10.08 -4.93 -29.55
N ARG A 165 -10.15 -4.66 -28.24
CA ARG A 165 -10.75 -3.43 -27.74
C ARG A 165 -9.99 -2.18 -28.20
N ILE A 166 -8.66 -2.23 -28.23
CA ILE A 166 -7.82 -1.15 -28.78
C ILE A 166 -8.14 -0.91 -30.26
N ASN A 167 -8.27 -1.98 -31.05
CA ASN A 167 -8.61 -1.90 -32.47
C ASN A 167 -10.03 -1.34 -32.69
N GLU A 168 -11.00 -1.73 -31.86
CA GLU A 168 -12.36 -1.19 -31.89
C GLU A 168 -12.41 0.32 -31.62
N ILE A 169 -11.57 0.83 -30.71
CA ILE A 169 -11.48 2.28 -30.45
C ILE A 169 -10.86 3.01 -31.65
N GLY A 170 -9.93 2.35 -32.36
CA GLY A 170 -9.25 2.86 -33.54
C GLY A 170 -7.81 3.28 -33.25
N VAL A 171 -6.86 2.55 -33.82
CA VAL A 171 -5.42 2.85 -33.73
C VAL A 171 -5.04 3.83 -34.85
N PRO A 172 -4.44 4.99 -34.54
CA PRO A 172 -3.96 5.91 -35.57
C PRO A 172 -2.99 5.22 -36.54
N SER A 173 -3.21 5.40 -37.84
CA SER A 173 -2.35 4.86 -38.90
C SER A 173 -0.97 5.54 -38.92
N GLU A 174 -0.94 6.82 -38.56
CA GLU A 174 0.26 7.66 -38.53
C GLU A 174 0.32 8.43 -37.22
N VAL A 175 1.51 8.54 -36.64
CA VAL A 175 1.75 9.38 -35.46
C VAL A 175 2.78 10.48 -35.75
N PRO A 176 2.66 11.67 -35.13
CA PRO A 176 3.64 12.73 -35.31
C PRO A 176 5.07 12.27 -35.01
N GLY A 177 6.00 12.55 -35.92
CA GLY A 177 7.39 12.11 -35.85
C GLY A 177 7.77 10.98 -36.83
N GLU A 178 6.80 10.29 -37.45
CA GLU A 178 7.08 9.18 -38.37
C GLU A 178 7.49 9.63 -39.78
N LYS A 179 6.85 10.69 -40.30
CA LYS A 179 7.10 11.19 -41.66
C LYS A 179 7.91 12.48 -41.72
N SER A 180 8.06 13.17 -40.58
CA SER A 180 8.79 14.42 -40.44
C SER A 180 9.23 14.61 -38.99
N ALA A 181 10.19 15.52 -38.76
CA ALA A 181 10.54 15.93 -37.42
C ALA A 181 9.32 16.54 -36.69
N LEU A 182 9.26 16.36 -35.37
CA LEU A 182 8.20 16.93 -34.54
C LEU A 182 8.17 18.46 -34.68
N THR A 183 7.00 19.01 -34.97
CA THR A 183 6.76 20.45 -34.93
C THR A 183 6.60 20.93 -33.48
N ASP A 184 6.66 22.24 -33.25
CA ASP A 184 6.40 22.80 -31.91
C ASP A 184 4.95 22.54 -31.45
N GLN A 185 4.00 22.50 -32.39
CA GLN A 185 2.62 22.12 -32.09
C GLN A 185 2.52 20.66 -31.66
N ASP A 186 3.26 19.74 -32.30
CA ASP A 186 3.31 18.33 -31.89
C ASP A 186 3.92 18.18 -30.50
N ARG A 187 5.00 18.93 -30.20
CA ARG A 187 5.62 18.96 -28.88
C ARG A 187 4.64 19.48 -27.83
N ALA A 188 3.93 20.57 -28.11
CA ALA A 188 2.93 21.13 -27.21
C ALA A 188 1.77 20.15 -26.97
N ARG A 189 1.27 19.49 -28.01
CA ARG A 189 0.22 18.47 -27.90
C ARG A 189 0.66 17.27 -27.07
N LYS A 190 1.90 16.78 -27.28
CA LYS A 190 2.49 15.72 -26.44
C LYS A 190 2.61 16.17 -24.98
N GLY A 191 3.01 17.41 -24.73
CA GLY A 191 3.02 18.00 -23.39
C GLY A 191 1.65 18.02 -22.72
N LEU A 192 0.61 18.41 -23.45
CA LEU A 192 -0.78 18.40 -22.96
C LEU A 192 -1.30 16.97 -22.69
N GLN A 193 -0.99 16.01 -23.57
CA GLN A 193 -1.32 14.60 -23.35
C GLN A 193 -0.64 14.06 -22.10
N PHE A 194 0.63 14.41 -21.89
CA PHE A 194 1.36 14.05 -20.68
C PHE A 194 0.73 14.67 -19.44
N ALA A 195 0.44 15.97 -19.44
CA ALA A 195 -0.24 16.64 -18.34
C ALA A 195 -1.62 16.00 -18.03
N GLY A 196 -2.38 15.64 -19.07
CA GLY A 196 -3.64 14.90 -18.93
C GLY A 196 -3.45 13.53 -18.28
N ALA A 197 -2.41 12.78 -18.68
CA ALA A 197 -2.07 11.49 -18.09
C ALA A 197 -1.68 11.60 -16.60
N LEU A 198 -1.01 12.69 -16.18
CA LEU A 198 -0.69 12.93 -14.77
C LEU A 198 -1.95 13.09 -13.89
N LEU A 199 -3.00 13.71 -14.45
CA LEU A 199 -4.28 13.98 -13.79
C LEU A 199 -5.20 12.77 -13.79
N ARG A 200 -5.01 11.86 -14.76
CA ARG A 200 -5.93 10.74 -14.99
C ARG A 200 -5.84 9.71 -13.87
N ARG A 201 -6.99 9.25 -13.39
CA ARG A 201 -7.13 8.09 -12.49
C ARG A 201 -7.35 6.83 -13.33
N VAL A 202 -6.69 5.73 -12.97
CA VAL A 202 -6.64 4.52 -13.82
C VAL A 202 -7.98 3.82 -13.95
N GLU A 203 -8.81 3.80 -12.90
CA GLU A 203 -10.17 3.23 -12.97
C GLU A 203 -11.02 3.94 -14.04
N GLN A 204 -11.11 5.26 -13.96
CA GLN A 204 -11.84 6.09 -14.91
C GLN A 204 -11.23 6.04 -16.32
N TRP A 205 -9.91 5.96 -16.44
CA TRP A 205 -9.25 5.74 -17.73
C TRP A 205 -9.62 4.40 -18.35
N ALA A 206 -9.56 3.32 -17.58
CA ALA A 206 -9.87 1.98 -18.04
C ALA A 206 -11.34 1.90 -18.50
N GLU A 207 -12.25 2.43 -17.67
CA GLU A 207 -13.68 2.49 -18.00
C GLU A 207 -13.97 3.37 -19.23
N ALA A 208 -13.22 4.47 -19.43
CA ALA A 208 -13.34 5.28 -20.65
C ALA A 208 -12.87 4.53 -21.91
N LYS A 209 -11.78 3.75 -21.81
CA LYS A 209 -11.31 2.91 -22.94
C LYS A 209 -12.33 1.81 -23.25
N ASP A 210 -12.92 1.23 -22.22
CA ASP A 210 -13.98 0.22 -22.40
C ASP A 210 -15.28 0.80 -22.95
N GLY A 211 -15.52 2.12 -22.80
CA GLY A 211 -16.76 2.80 -23.22
C GLY A 211 -17.98 2.50 -22.33
N LYS A 212 -17.89 1.46 -21.50
CA LYS A 212 -18.86 1.09 -20.45
C LYS A 212 -18.15 0.32 -19.35
N PHE A 213 -18.82 0.16 -18.21
CA PHE A 213 -18.30 -0.68 -17.14
C PHE A 213 -18.15 -2.15 -17.57
N GLY A 214 -17.12 -2.83 -17.06
CA GLY A 214 -16.92 -4.27 -17.19
C GLY A 214 -16.20 -4.72 -18.46
N GLY A 215 -15.59 -3.80 -19.21
CA GLY A 215 -14.79 -4.15 -20.39
C GLY A 215 -13.38 -4.67 -20.07
N PRO A 216 -12.59 -5.01 -21.12
CA PRO A 216 -11.28 -5.63 -20.97
C PRO A 216 -10.27 -4.81 -20.17
N PHE A 217 -10.23 -3.48 -20.33
CA PHE A 217 -9.29 -2.64 -19.58
C PHE A 217 -9.62 -2.66 -18.09
N LEU A 218 -10.88 -2.49 -17.72
CA LEU A 218 -11.28 -2.50 -16.33
C LEU A 218 -11.03 -3.89 -15.72
N ARG A 219 -11.49 -4.95 -16.41
CA ARG A 219 -11.43 -6.32 -15.90
C ARG A 219 -10.01 -6.88 -15.78
N TYR A 220 -9.13 -6.58 -16.74
CA TYR A 220 -7.82 -7.24 -16.82
C TYR A 220 -6.63 -6.34 -16.42
N ILE A 221 -6.82 -5.02 -16.35
CA ILE A 221 -5.77 -4.08 -15.93
C ILE A 221 -6.08 -3.55 -14.53
N PHE A 222 -7.23 -2.91 -14.32
CA PHE A 222 -7.52 -2.25 -13.05
C PHE A 222 -7.95 -3.21 -11.93
N GLN A 223 -8.94 -4.07 -12.18
CA GLN A 223 -9.56 -4.92 -11.14
C GLN A 223 -8.58 -5.88 -10.44
N PRO A 224 -7.65 -6.57 -11.14
CA PRO A 224 -6.75 -7.50 -10.48
C PRO A 224 -5.88 -6.82 -9.41
N VAL A 225 -5.43 -5.59 -9.68
CA VAL A 225 -4.64 -4.79 -8.74
C VAL A 225 -5.52 -4.27 -7.61
N LYS A 226 -6.74 -3.81 -7.91
CA LYS A 226 -7.66 -3.27 -6.92
C LYS A 226 -8.07 -4.32 -5.88
N GLU A 227 -8.51 -5.48 -6.35
CA GLU A 227 -8.96 -6.57 -5.47
C GLU A 227 -7.81 -7.16 -4.64
N ALA A 228 -6.60 -7.19 -5.20
CA ALA A 228 -5.41 -7.57 -4.46
C ALA A 228 -5.11 -6.59 -3.31
N ALA A 229 -5.26 -5.29 -3.56
CA ALA A 229 -5.09 -4.26 -2.53
C ALA A 229 -6.17 -4.36 -1.44
N ASP A 230 -7.41 -4.68 -1.80
CA ASP A 230 -8.49 -4.94 -0.83
C ASP A 230 -8.17 -6.17 0.04
N ARG A 231 -7.80 -7.31 -0.56
CA ARG A 231 -7.39 -8.52 0.20
C ARG A 231 -6.20 -8.27 1.11
N TYR A 232 -5.19 -7.55 0.61
CA TYR A 232 -4.04 -7.13 1.42
C TYR A 232 -4.47 -6.35 2.66
N ARG A 233 -5.36 -5.37 2.52
CA ARG A 233 -5.80 -4.53 3.65
C ARG A 233 -6.59 -5.32 4.67
N THR A 234 -7.47 -6.22 4.24
CA THR A 234 -8.23 -7.11 5.13
C THR A 234 -7.31 -8.06 5.90
N ASP A 235 -6.37 -8.73 5.22
CA ASP A 235 -5.43 -9.61 5.92
C ASP A 235 -4.50 -8.80 6.84
N ARG A 236 -4.08 -7.61 6.40
CA ARG A 236 -3.27 -6.71 7.25
C ARG A 236 -4.00 -6.38 8.54
N MET A 237 -5.30 -6.07 8.49
CA MET A 237 -6.12 -5.89 9.69
C MET A 237 -6.10 -7.13 10.59
N LYS A 238 -6.36 -8.31 10.02
CA LYS A 238 -6.37 -9.60 10.75
C LYS A 238 -5.05 -9.83 11.49
N TYR A 239 -3.92 -9.89 10.77
CA TYR A 239 -2.62 -10.23 11.35
C TYR A 239 -2.09 -9.15 12.30
N ARG A 240 -2.39 -7.87 12.03
CA ARG A 240 -2.05 -6.78 12.97
C ARG A 240 -2.82 -6.89 14.28
N LYS A 241 -4.09 -7.29 14.22
CA LYS A 241 -4.91 -7.50 15.42
C LYS A 241 -4.37 -8.67 16.25
N GLN A 242 -4.08 -9.80 15.62
CA GLN A 242 -3.46 -10.95 16.28
C GLN A 242 -2.13 -10.56 16.96
N TYR A 243 -1.27 -9.81 16.26
CA TYR A 243 -0.03 -9.33 16.86
C TYR A 243 -0.25 -8.37 18.04
N ALA A 244 -1.23 -7.46 17.93
CA ALA A 244 -1.56 -6.55 19.02
C ALA A 244 -2.17 -7.27 20.23
N GLU A 245 -2.92 -8.36 20.02
CA GLU A 245 -3.41 -9.23 21.08
C GLU A 245 -2.25 -9.89 21.84
N LEU A 246 -1.24 -10.41 21.14
CA LEU A 246 -0.01 -10.93 21.77
C LEU A 246 0.70 -9.86 22.61
N VAL A 247 0.85 -8.65 22.07
CA VAL A 247 1.46 -7.52 22.81
C VAL A 247 0.62 -7.15 24.05
N LYS A 248 -0.71 -7.20 23.95
CA LYS A 248 -1.63 -6.91 25.05
C LYS A 248 -1.53 -7.96 26.17
N GLU A 249 -1.39 -9.23 25.82
CA GLU A 249 -1.27 -10.34 26.79
C GLU A 249 0.03 -10.22 27.60
N VAL A 250 1.14 -9.86 26.96
CA VAL A 250 2.42 -9.69 27.64
C VAL A 250 2.56 -8.33 28.35
N ALA A 251 1.71 -7.35 28.01
CA ALA A 251 1.77 -5.97 28.51
C ALA A 251 1.92 -5.84 30.05
N PRO A 252 1.22 -6.63 30.90
CA PRO A 252 1.39 -6.55 32.35
C PRO A 252 2.81 -6.87 32.84
N ASN A 253 3.59 -7.59 32.03
CA ASN A 253 4.97 -7.96 32.33
C ASN A 253 6.00 -7.06 31.60
N ILE A 254 5.56 -6.14 30.74
CA ILE A 254 6.43 -5.13 30.14
C ILE A 254 6.63 -3.99 31.15
N GLN A 255 7.75 -4.03 31.87
CA GLN A 255 8.09 -3.02 32.88
C GLN A 255 8.81 -1.82 32.27
N LYS A 256 8.49 -0.63 32.80
CA LYS A 256 9.24 0.60 32.58
C LYS A 256 10.54 0.54 33.38
N GLY A 257 11.65 0.83 32.74
CA GLY A 257 12.97 0.83 33.37
C GLY A 257 14.06 0.43 32.39
N LYS A 258 15.28 0.83 32.71
CA LYS A 258 16.47 0.31 32.05
C LYS A 258 16.85 -1.03 32.66
N ILE A 259 17.37 -1.93 31.85
CA ILE A 259 17.96 -3.19 32.32
C ILE A 259 19.45 -3.11 32.03
N GLU A 260 20.23 -2.92 33.09
CA GLU A 260 21.70 -2.95 33.00
C GLU A 260 22.16 -4.40 32.80
N ALA A 261 22.92 -4.64 31.73
CA ALA A 261 23.49 -5.93 31.37
C ALA A 261 25.03 -5.82 31.34
N PRO A 262 25.69 -5.71 32.51
CA PRO A 262 27.14 -5.63 32.60
C PRO A 262 27.85 -6.83 31.97
N GLU A 263 27.22 -8.02 31.97
CA GLU A 263 27.72 -9.23 31.30
C GLU A 263 27.91 -9.04 29.79
N LEU A 264 27.06 -8.19 29.20
CA LEU A 264 27.03 -7.88 27.77
C LEU A 264 27.69 -6.55 27.43
N GLY A 265 28.02 -5.73 28.44
CA GLY A 265 28.41 -4.32 28.25
C GLY A 265 27.30 -3.51 27.58
N TYR A 266 26.03 -3.79 27.92
CA TYR A 266 24.86 -3.19 27.27
C TYR A 266 23.81 -2.73 28.29
N THR A 267 22.99 -1.76 27.91
CA THR A 267 21.87 -1.29 28.73
C THR A 267 20.60 -1.29 27.88
N PHE A 268 19.71 -2.24 28.13
CA PHE A 268 18.41 -2.26 27.46
C PHE A 268 17.55 -1.11 27.96
N GLY A 269 16.83 -0.46 27.05
CA GLY A 269 15.99 0.70 27.35
C GLY A 269 16.77 2.00 27.51
N ALA A 270 18.07 2.04 27.21
CA ALA A 270 18.82 3.30 27.16
C ALA A 270 18.27 4.27 26.09
N GLY A 271 17.66 3.72 25.03
CA GLY A 271 17.02 4.44 23.93
C GLY A 271 15.56 4.83 24.18
N LYS A 272 14.80 4.98 23.08
CA LYS A 272 13.48 5.63 23.01
C LYS A 272 12.49 5.11 24.07
N ASN A 273 12.35 5.90 25.15
CA ASN A 273 11.34 5.85 26.21
C ASN A 273 11.57 4.89 27.39
N GLY A 274 12.76 4.30 27.54
CA GLY A 274 13.12 3.66 28.81
C GLY A 274 12.41 2.31 29.08
N VAL A 275 12.02 1.58 28.04
CA VAL A 275 11.34 0.27 28.18
C VAL A 275 12.31 -0.86 27.80
N GLY A 276 13.22 -1.20 28.71
CA GLY A 276 14.24 -2.22 28.48
C GLY A 276 13.68 -3.61 28.23
N THR A 277 12.55 -3.94 28.86
CA THR A 277 11.87 -5.24 28.69
C THR A 277 11.43 -5.47 27.25
N ALA A 278 10.92 -4.46 26.55
CA ALA A 278 10.50 -4.58 25.15
C ALA A 278 11.68 -4.83 24.21
N GLU A 279 12.81 -4.18 24.47
CA GLU A 279 14.05 -4.39 23.73
C GLU A 279 14.62 -5.79 23.98
N LEU A 280 14.59 -6.25 25.23
CA LEU A 280 14.99 -7.60 25.62
C LEU A 280 14.10 -8.67 24.97
N LEU A 281 12.78 -8.48 24.97
CA LEU A 281 11.83 -9.39 24.29
C LEU A 281 12.15 -9.56 22.81
N HIS A 282 12.53 -8.47 22.12
CA HIS A 282 12.95 -8.59 20.73
C HIS A 282 14.29 -9.34 20.59
N ALA A 283 15.22 -9.16 21.53
CA ALA A 283 16.45 -9.96 21.55
C ALA A 283 16.14 -11.46 21.74
N ILE A 284 15.21 -11.83 22.62
CA ILE A 284 14.74 -13.21 22.80
C ILE A 284 14.12 -13.77 21.51
N LEU A 285 13.36 -12.97 20.76
CA LEU A 285 12.80 -13.42 19.48
C LEU A 285 13.87 -13.82 18.45
N HIS A 286 15.08 -13.28 18.54
CA HIS A 286 16.19 -13.68 17.69
C HIS A 286 16.85 -15.00 18.13
N THR A 287 16.54 -15.56 19.31
CA THR A 287 17.13 -16.84 19.76
C THR A 287 16.38 -18.07 19.28
N GLY A 288 15.26 -17.92 18.56
CA GLY A 288 14.43 -19.04 18.09
C GLY A 288 15.00 -19.90 16.96
N ASN A 289 16.18 -19.54 16.44
CA ASN A 289 16.99 -20.37 15.54
C ASN A 289 18.46 -19.95 15.62
N GLU A 290 19.36 -20.88 15.32
CA GLU A 290 20.82 -20.68 15.44
C GLU A 290 21.34 -19.56 14.54
N SER A 291 20.76 -19.39 13.34
CA SER A 291 21.18 -18.35 12.39
C SER A 291 20.92 -16.94 12.93
N ASN A 292 19.74 -16.68 13.48
CA ASN A 292 19.41 -15.39 14.08
C ASN A 292 20.15 -15.17 15.41
N LYS A 293 20.29 -16.23 16.23
CA LYS A 293 21.02 -16.16 17.50
C LYS A 293 22.46 -15.74 17.26
N ARG A 294 23.15 -16.39 16.32
CA ARG A 294 24.51 -16.01 15.91
C ARG A 294 24.60 -14.55 15.47
N LYS A 295 23.69 -14.07 14.62
CA LYS A 295 23.67 -12.68 14.13
C LYS A 295 23.46 -11.67 15.26
N LEU A 296 22.52 -11.94 16.17
CA LEU A 296 22.26 -11.11 17.34
C LEU A 296 23.53 -10.97 18.19
N LEU A 297 24.11 -12.11 18.57
CA LEU A 297 25.19 -12.14 19.56
C LEU A 297 26.50 -11.62 18.99
N LEU A 298 26.88 -12.01 17.77
CA LEU A 298 28.10 -11.51 17.12
C LEU A 298 27.99 -10.04 16.73
N GLY A 299 26.81 -9.59 16.30
CA GLY A 299 26.59 -8.21 15.85
C GLY A 299 26.93 -7.16 16.90
N ARG A 300 26.67 -7.43 18.19
CA ARG A 300 27.00 -6.56 19.33
C ARG A 300 28.17 -7.04 20.17
N LYS A 301 28.92 -8.06 19.72
CA LYS A 301 30.02 -8.68 20.46
C LYS A 301 29.60 -9.24 21.84
N TRP A 302 28.35 -9.72 21.93
CA TRP A 302 27.83 -10.44 23.09
C TRP A 302 28.31 -11.89 23.14
N ALA A 303 28.76 -12.42 22.00
CA ALA A 303 29.45 -13.71 21.87
C ALA A 303 30.74 -13.55 21.06
N THR A 304 31.62 -14.54 21.17
CA THR A 304 32.82 -14.68 20.34
C THR A 304 32.75 -15.98 19.54
N GLN A 305 33.26 -15.95 18.30
CA GLN A 305 33.38 -17.14 17.48
C GLN A 305 34.76 -17.75 17.69
N ASN A 306 34.79 -19.04 18.02
CA ASN A 306 36.01 -19.82 18.15
C ASN A 306 36.58 -20.17 16.76
N PRO A 307 37.88 -20.54 16.67
CA PRO A 307 38.52 -20.90 15.39
C PRO A 307 37.85 -22.07 14.64
N ASP A 308 37.15 -22.96 15.35
CA ASP A 308 36.40 -24.09 14.80
C ASP A 308 34.99 -23.73 14.30
N GLY A 309 34.60 -22.46 14.42
CA GLY A 309 33.29 -21.94 14.01
C GLY A 309 32.20 -22.03 15.09
N SER A 310 32.48 -22.67 16.23
CA SER A 310 31.58 -22.69 17.40
C SER A 310 31.44 -21.32 18.04
N LEU A 311 30.34 -21.08 18.73
CA LEU A 311 30.00 -19.79 19.34
C LEU A 311 30.10 -19.89 20.87
N ASP A 312 30.93 -19.07 21.50
CA ASP A 312 30.94 -18.91 22.96
C ASP A 312 29.82 -17.94 23.38
N THR A 313 28.75 -18.49 23.94
CA THR A 313 27.56 -17.75 24.39
C THR A 313 27.54 -17.50 25.90
N SER A 314 28.60 -17.81 26.64
CA SER A 314 28.63 -17.77 28.11
C SER A 314 28.14 -16.44 28.71
N ARG A 315 28.49 -15.30 28.10
CA ARG A 315 28.02 -13.97 28.53
C ARG A 315 26.50 -13.81 28.40
N TRP A 316 25.95 -14.27 27.28
CA TRP A 316 24.51 -14.26 27.02
C TRP A 316 23.78 -15.20 27.98
N ASP A 317 24.29 -16.41 28.16
CA ASP A 317 23.65 -17.41 29.00
C ASP A 317 23.65 -16.97 30.48
N ASN A 318 24.75 -16.40 30.97
CA ASN A 318 24.83 -15.81 32.31
C ASN A 318 23.83 -14.65 32.49
N PHE A 319 23.71 -13.77 31.49
CA PHE A 319 22.74 -12.69 31.52
C PHE A 319 21.29 -13.22 31.57
N ILE A 320 20.94 -14.18 30.72
CA ILE A 320 19.59 -14.77 30.69
C ILE A 320 19.26 -15.49 32.00
N ASN A 321 20.21 -16.25 32.57
CA ASN A 321 20.02 -16.91 33.87
C ASN A 321 19.74 -15.89 34.98
N ARG A 322 20.46 -14.75 34.98
CA ARG A 322 20.17 -13.66 35.91
C ARG A 322 18.79 -13.05 35.66
N MET A 323 18.39 -12.84 34.41
CA MET A 323 17.05 -12.33 34.09
C MET A 323 15.92 -13.25 34.58
N HIS A 324 16.12 -14.57 34.58
CA HIS A 324 15.19 -15.51 35.21
C HIS A 324 15.20 -15.39 36.73
N ALA A 325 16.37 -15.34 37.35
CA ALA A 325 16.52 -15.23 38.81
C ALA A 325 15.93 -13.92 39.37
N ASP A 326 16.11 -12.81 38.66
CA ASP A 326 15.59 -11.49 39.01
C ASP A 326 14.07 -11.36 38.73
N GLY A 327 13.45 -12.39 38.11
CA GLY A 327 12.03 -12.38 37.75
C GLY A 327 11.68 -11.43 36.59
N LEU A 328 12.68 -10.93 35.86
CA LEU A 328 12.52 -10.06 34.69
C LEU A 328 12.13 -10.85 33.44
N LEU A 329 12.60 -12.10 33.30
CA LEU A 329 12.12 -13.04 32.29
C LEU A 329 11.27 -14.13 32.96
N LYS A 330 10.04 -14.29 32.47
CA LYS A 330 9.01 -15.19 33.00
C LYS A 330 8.41 -16.01 31.87
N LYS A 331 7.56 -16.98 32.21
CA LYS A 331 6.85 -17.81 31.23
C LYS A 331 6.11 -16.98 30.18
N GLU A 332 5.43 -15.91 30.59
CA GLU A 332 4.62 -15.06 29.71
C GLU A 332 5.46 -14.38 28.60
N HIS A 333 6.74 -14.11 28.87
CA HIS A 333 7.66 -13.54 27.88
C HIS A 333 8.03 -14.56 26.79
N TYR A 334 8.17 -15.84 27.16
CA TYR A 334 8.44 -16.91 26.20
C TYR A 334 7.17 -17.35 25.47
N ASP A 335 6.01 -17.35 26.14
CA ASP A 335 4.71 -17.56 25.50
C ASP A 335 4.45 -16.49 24.42
N PHE A 336 4.75 -15.22 24.73
CA PHE A 336 4.72 -14.14 23.73
C PHE A 336 5.67 -14.40 22.57
N ALA A 337 6.92 -14.76 22.86
CA ALA A 337 7.91 -15.02 21.81
C ALA A 337 7.46 -16.16 20.88
N GLN A 338 6.92 -17.24 21.45
CA GLN A 338 6.36 -18.35 20.69
C GLN A 338 5.13 -17.94 19.88
N GLY A 339 4.21 -17.17 20.45
CA GLY A 339 3.05 -16.65 19.72
C GLY A 339 3.43 -15.79 18.53
N VAL A 340 4.49 -14.97 18.63
CA VAL A 340 5.02 -14.19 17.51
C VAL A 340 5.62 -15.10 16.44
N TRP A 341 6.40 -16.11 16.83
CA TRP A 341 6.94 -17.08 15.86
C TRP A 341 5.83 -17.85 15.15
N ASP A 342 4.80 -18.29 15.88
CA ASP A 342 3.66 -19.02 15.33
C ASP A 342 2.84 -18.13 14.37
N LEU A 343 2.66 -16.85 14.71
CA LEU A 343 2.01 -15.88 13.83
C LEU A 343 2.78 -15.70 12.51
N LEU A 344 4.11 -15.56 12.57
CA LEU A 344 4.94 -15.43 11.37
C LEU A 344 4.97 -16.75 10.57
N GLU A 345 4.88 -17.89 11.24
CA GLU A 345 4.75 -19.21 10.62
C GLU A 345 3.43 -19.35 9.86
N GLU A 346 2.30 -18.91 10.44
CA GLU A 346 0.96 -18.92 9.82
C GLU A 346 0.96 -18.17 8.47
N MET A 347 1.78 -17.13 8.35
CA MET A 347 1.86 -16.31 7.14
C MET A 347 2.72 -16.93 6.03
N LYS A 348 3.62 -17.87 6.36
CA LYS A 348 4.56 -18.45 5.38
C LYS A 348 3.88 -19.15 4.21
N PRO A 349 2.84 -20.00 4.37
CA PRO A 349 2.19 -20.67 3.25
C PRO A 349 1.70 -19.70 2.17
N LEU A 350 1.17 -18.54 2.59
CA LEU A 350 0.71 -17.50 1.69
C LEU A 350 1.89 -16.88 0.91
N ALA A 351 2.97 -16.54 1.60
CA ALA A 351 4.18 -16.00 0.97
C ALA A 351 4.87 -17.01 0.05
N GLN A 352 4.93 -18.29 0.44
CA GLN A 352 5.48 -19.39 -0.34
C GLN A 352 4.66 -19.62 -1.62
N LYS A 353 3.32 -19.58 -1.51
CA LYS A 353 2.42 -19.64 -2.67
C LYS A 353 2.71 -18.48 -3.63
N ALA A 354 2.74 -17.25 -3.14
CA ALA A 354 3.03 -16.08 -3.97
C ALA A 354 4.42 -16.17 -4.61
N HIS A 355 5.45 -16.61 -3.86
CA HIS A 355 6.79 -16.78 -4.40
C HIS A 355 6.83 -17.84 -5.50
N ARG A 356 6.14 -18.97 -5.33
CA ARG A 356 6.03 -19.99 -6.38
C ARG A 356 5.23 -19.50 -7.58
N ASP A 357 4.13 -18.79 -7.35
CA ASP A 357 3.31 -18.21 -8.41
C ASP A 357 4.03 -17.08 -9.15
N VAL A 358 5.09 -16.49 -8.60
CA VAL A 358 5.84 -15.42 -9.27
C VAL A 358 7.13 -15.98 -9.88
N TYR A 359 7.86 -16.81 -9.15
CA TYR A 359 9.24 -17.21 -9.48
C TYR A 359 9.39 -18.70 -9.83
N GLY A 360 8.32 -19.48 -9.77
CA GLY A 360 8.32 -20.91 -10.12
C GLY A 360 8.83 -21.85 -9.02
N ARG A 361 9.35 -21.31 -7.90
CA ARG A 361 9.92 -22.08 -6.77
C ARG A 361 9.47 -21.56 -5.41
N TYR A 362 9.66 -22.38 -4.40
CA TYR A 362 9.60 -21.97 -3.00
C TYR A 362 10.94 -21.35 -2.56
N PHE A 363 10.91 -20.46 -1.57
CA PHE A 363 12.14 -19.98 -0.93
C PHE A 363 12.53 -20.89 0.24
N ASP A 364 13.82 -20.88 0.60
CA ASP A 364 14.35 -21.73 1.66
C ASP A 364 13.75 -21.38 3.02
N GLU A 365 13.17 -22.39 3.69
CA GLU A 365 12.60 -22.21 5.01
C GLU A 365 13.67 -22.14 6.09
N VAL A 366 13.39 -21.35 7.12
CA VAL A 366 14.18 -21.36 8.35
C VAL A 366 13.60 -22.45 9.23
N THR A 367 14.36 -23.53 9.45
CA THR A 367 14.05 -24.48 10.50
C THR A 367 14.15 -23.78 11.85
N ALA A 368 13.09 -23.91 12.65
CA ALA A 368 13.10 -23.49 14.04
C ALA A 368 13.98 -24.47 14.82
N ASP A 369 14.80 -23.94 15.71
CA ASP A 369 15.59 -24.76 16.62
C ASP A 369 14.95 -24.63 18.00
N GLY A 370 14.41 -25.75 18.50
CA GLY A 370 13.83 -25.80 19.83
C GLY A 370 14.90 -25.54 20.88
N PHE A 371 14.55 -24.82 21.93
CA PHE A 371 15.48 -24.54 23.03
C PHE A 371 14.79 -24.70 24.39
N ASP A 372 15.59 -25.11 25.36
CA ASP A 372 15.15 -25.33 26.74
C ASP A 372 15.08 -24.02 27.51
N THR A 373 14.07 -23.91 28.36
CA THR A 373 13.92 -22.83 29.35
C THR A 373 13.52 -23.41 30.69
N PRO A 374 13.65 -22.66 31.81
CA PRO A 374 13.11 -23.08 33.11
C PRO A 374 11.59 -23.33 33.10
N PHE A 375 10.87 -22.88 32.08
CA PHE A 375 9.42 -23.00 31.95
C PHE A 375 8.98 -24.10 30.98
N GLY A 376 9.93 -24.87 30.44
CA GLY A 376 9.70 -25.93 29.45
C GLY A 376 10.42 -25.69 28.13
N VAL A 377 10.19 -26.60 27.18
CA VAL A 377 10.78 -26.56 25.84
C VAL A 377 9.90 -25.69 24.93
N TYR A 378 10.51 -24.72 24.26
CA TYR A 378 9.85 -23.93 23.22
C TYR A 378 10.35 -24.37 21.84
N LYS A 379 9.47 -24.33 20.85
CA LYS A 379 9.78 -24.74 19.47
C LYS A 379 10.74 -23.77 18.79
N GLY A 380 10.71 -22.49 19.19
CA GLY A 380 11.46 -21.45 18.51
C GLY A 380 10.77 -20.99 17.23
N GLY A 381 11.52 -20.26 16.39
CA GLY A 381 11.04 -19.75 15.12
C GLY A 381 11.93 -18.66 14.53
N TYR A 382 11.41 -18.00 13.50
CA TYR A 382 12.15 -16.98 12.75
C TYR A 382 11.50 -15.59 12.88
N VAL A 383 12.36 -14.58 13.03
CA VAL A 383 12.03 -13.16 12.90
C VAL A 383 13.05 -12.47 11.98
N PRO A 384 12.69 -11.37 11.31
CA PRO A 384 13.61 -10.66 10.41
C PRO A 384 14.80 -10.02 11.15
N ALA A 385 16.03 -10.47 10.86
CA ALA A 385 17.27 -9.91 11.40
C ALA A 385 17.76 -8.70 10.59
N GLN A 386 17.14 -7.54 10.81
CA GLN A 386 17.52 -6.27 10.15
C GLN A 386 18.65 -5.57 10.90
N ALA A 387 19.70 -5.16 10.18
CA ALA A 387 20.77 -4.33 10.76
C ALA A 387 20.23 -2.95 11.16
N ASP A 388 20.76 -2.40 12.26
CA ASP A 388 20.36 -1.11 12.82
C ASP A 388 20.95 0.04 12.01
N PRO A 389 20.12 0.81 11.27
CA PRO A 389 20.61 1.89 10.43
C PRO A 389 21.10 3.12 11.22
N GLU A 390 20.74 3.24 12.52
CA GLU A 390 21.24 4.31 13.38
C GLU A 390 22.68 4.02 13.86
N ILE A 391 23.05 2.74 13.99
CA ILE A 391 24.38 2.30 14.47
C ILE A 391 25.32 1.98 13.32
N VAL A 392 24.79 1.47 12.20
CA VAL A 392 25.57 0.97 11.06
C VAL A 392 25.41 1.94 9.88
N PRO A 393 26.22 3.00 9.79
CA PRO A 393 26.24 3.91 8.65
C PRO A 393 27.03 3.26 7.50
N ASP A 394 26.55 2.12 6.99
CA ASP A 394 27.27 1.41 5.94
C ASP A 394 26.90 1.99 4.56
N ALA A 395 27.92 2.43 3.84
CA ALA A 395 27.81 2.83 2.44
C ALA A 395 27.28 1.67 1.58
N ALA A 396 27.51 0.40 1.94
CA ALA A 396 26.96 -0.76 1.26
C ALA A 396 25.46 -0.99 1.53
N LEU A 397 24.97 -0.69 2.75
CA LEU A 397 23.53 -0.71 3.05
C LEU A 397 22.79 0.44 2.35
N ARG A 398 23.42 1.62 2.26
CA ARG A 398 22.95 2.71 1.40
C ARG A 398 22.98 2.28 -0.05
N LYS A 399 24.07 1.70 -0.56
CA LYS A 399 24.16 1.24 -1.96
C LYS A 399 23.20 0.10 -2.29
N LEU A 400 22.81 -0.74 -1.32
CA LEU A 400 21.79 -1.77 -1.48
C LEU A 400 20.38 -1.17 -1.42
N ALA A 401 20.12 -0.24 -0.51
CA ALA A 401 18.85 0.49 -0.43
C ALA A 401 18.68 1.49 -1.60
N GLU A 402 19.78 2.03 -2.11
CA GLU A 402 19.91 2.86 -3.30
C GLU A 402 19.84 1.96 -4.52
N ALA A 403 20.48 0.80 -4.61
CA ALA A 403 20.22 -0.13 -5.72
C ALA A 403 18.77 -0.62 -5.74
N GLU A 404 18.13 -0.82 -4.58
CA GLU A 404 16.70 -1.15 -4.49
C GLU A 404 15.80 0.07 -4.79
N ASN A 405 16.30 1.32 -4.77
CA ASN A 405 15.53 2.56 -5.04
C ASN A 405 15.86 3.24 -6.40
N GLU A 406 17.12 3.27 -6.82
CA GLU A 406 17.69 3.77 -8.08
C GLU A 406 17.38 2.82 -9.23
N ASN A 407 17.44 1.50 -9.01
CA ASN A 407 16.84 0.59 -9.98
C ASN A 407 15.36 0.95 -10.14
N MET A 408 14.64 1.46 -9.14
CA MET A 408 13.21 1.76 -9.29
C MET A 408 12.86 3.04 -10.06
N ALA A 409 13.82 3.94 -10.32
CA ALA A 409 13.56 5.09 -11.20
C ALA A 409 13.46 4.66 -12.68
N PHE A 410 14.13 3.56 -13.04
CA PHE A 410 14.19 3.02 -14.41
C PHE A 410 13.77 1.53 -14.54
N SER A 411 13.46 0.84 -13.44
CA SER A 411 13.02 -0.56 -13.37
C SER A 411 11.56 -0.64 -12.95
N PHE A 412 10.89 -1.68 -13.45
CA PHE A 412 9.45 -1.86 -13.31
C PHE A 412 8.96 -2.03 -11.84
N PRO A 413 7.66 -1.85 -11.57
CA PRO A 413 7.00 -1.95 -10.24
C PRO A 413 7.03 -3.27 -9.47
N SER A 414 7.62 -3.33 -8.27
CA SER A 414 7.67 -4.53 -7.40
C SER A 414 7.35 -4.26 -5.93
N THR A 415 7.04 -5.34 -5.21
CA THR A 415 6.93 -5.37 -3.75
C THR A 415 8.28 -5.69 -3.09
N SER A 416 8.42 -5.42 -1.79
CA SER A 416 9.65 -5.76 -1.05
C SER A 416 9.76 -7.26 -0.84
N LYS A 417 10.83 -7.88 -1.36
CA LYS A 417 11.08 -9.33 -1.33
C LYS A 417 12.33 -9.73 -0.53
N GLY A 418 12.91 -8.83 0.25
CA GLY A 418 14.18 -9.08 0.95
C GLY A 418 14.18 -10.31 1.87
N PHE A 419 13.01 -10.68 2.40
CA PHE A 419 12.85 -11.84 3.29
C PHE A 419 12.92 -13.20 2.56
N THR A 420 12.84 -13.22 1.23
CA THR A 420 12.90 -14.46 0.42
C THR A 420 14.29 -14.77 -0.13
N LYS A 421 15.27 -13.87 0.08
CA LYS A 421 16.63 -14.03 -0.44
C LYS A 421 17.42 -15.07 0.37
N SER A 422 18.22 -15.88 -0.33
CA SER A 422 19.21 -16.78 0.27
C SER A 422 20.22 -15.99 1.11
N ARG A 423 20.53 -16.50 2.30
CA ARG A 423 21.22 -15.74 3.37
C ARG A 423 22.71 -15.59 3.08
N THR A 424 23.25 -14.39 3.26
CA THR A 424 24.69 -14.14 3.40
C THR A 424 25.04 -14.00 4.89
N GLU A 425 26.23 -14.46 5.29
CA GLU A 425 26.71 -14.27 6.66
C GLU A 425 27.16 -12.81 6.82
N TYR A 426 26.26 -11.98 7.36
CA TYR A 426 26.50 -10.57 7.60
C TYR A 426 26.06 -10.22 9.02
N ASN A 427 27.03 -10.19 9.93
CA ASN A 427 26.82 -10.04 11.37
C ASN A 427 27.02 -8.57 11.77
N ARG A 428 25.93 -7.83 11.98
CA ARG A 428 25.92 -6.41 12.40
C ARG A 428 24.91 -6.21 13.52
N PRO A 429 25.03 -5.14 14.33
CA PRO A 429 24.02 -4.81 15.33
C PRO A 429 22.62 -4.80 14.73
N LEU A 430 21.72 -5.64 15.24
CA LEU A 430 20.32 -5.75 14.78
C LEU A 430 19.42 -4.68 15.43
N VAL A 431 18.34 -4.27 14.77
CA VAL A 431 17.30 -3.42 15.38
C VAL A 431 16.55 -4.21 16.46
N LEU A 432 16.51 -3.69 17.69
CA LEU A 432 15.79 -4.31 18.81
C LEU A 432 14.52 -3.51 19.17
N ASP A 433 13.59 -3.42 18.22
CA ASP A 433 12.30 -2.71 18.39
C ASP A 433 11.12 -3.56 17.90
N LEU A 434 10.26 -4.02 18.82
CA LEU A 434 9.11 -4.88 18.52
C LEU A 434 8.14 -4.28 17.49
N ARG A 435 8.17 -2.96 17.25
CA ARG A 435 7.35 -2.32 16.20
C ARG A 435 7.80 -2.68 14.79
N THR A 436 9.05 -3.09 14.58
CA THR A 436 9.53 -3.48 13.25
C THR A 436 8.96 -4.82 12.79
N LEU A 437 8.52 -5.68 13.70
CA LEU A 437 7.82 -6.93 13.39
C LEU A 437 6.50 -6.64 12.68
N ALA A 438 5.79 -5.62 13.15
CA ALA A 438 4.58 -5.16 12.52
C ALA A 438 4.84 -4.69 11.08
N GLN A 439 5.95 -3.97 10.83
CA GLN A 439 6.36 -3.58 9.48
C GLN A 439 6.73 -4.80 8.61
N HIS A 440 7.29 -5.84 9.20
CA HIS A 440 7.59 -7.09 8.50
C HIS A 440 6.31 -7.84 8.10
N ILE A 441 5.32 -7.94 9.00
CA ILE A 441 3.99 -8.47 8.68
C ILE A 441 3.42 -7.75 7.45
N ASP A 442 3.45 -6.42 7.42
CA ASP A 442 2.97 -5.64 6.26
C ASP A 442 3.75 -5.99 4.98
N LYS A 443 5.08 -6.11 5.04
CA LYS A 443 5.92 -6.47 3.87
C LYS A 443 5.58 -7.86 3.33
N VAL A 444 5.43 -8.85 4.21
CA VAL A 444 5.09 -10.22 3.81
C VAL A 444 3.71 -10.28 3.17
N LEU A 445 2.72 -9.58 3.73
CA LEU A 445 1.37 -9.52 3.15
C LEU A 445 1.34 -8.76 1.84
N LEU A 446 2.08 -7.65 1.74
CA LEU A 446 2.18 -6.88 0.51
C LEU A 446 2.77 -7.74 -0.62
N PHE A 447 3.86 -8.45 -0.37
CA PHE A 447 4.43 -9.41 -1.33
C PHE A 447 3.42 -10.49 -1.70
N SER A 448 2.78 -11.07 -0.68
CA SER A 448 1.84 -12.19 -0.83
C SER A 448 0.63 -11.86 -1.70
N HIS A 449 0.10 -10.64 -1.59
CA HIS A 449 -1.12 -10.24 -2.29
C HIS A 449 -0.84 -9.43 -3.56
N MET A 450 0.17 -8.55 -3.56
CA MET A 450 0.36 -7.56 -4.64
C MET A 450 1.39 -7.97 -5.69
N GLU A 451 2.38 -8.82 -5.39
CA GLU A 451 3.48 -9.08 -6.34
C GLU A 451 2.97 -9.74 -7.63
N ALA A 452 2.15 -10.79 -7.51
CA ALA A 452 1.62 -11.50 -8.67
C ALA A 452 0.69 -10.61 -9.53
N PRO A 453 -0.35 -9.95 -8.99
CA PRO A 453 -1.25 -9.12 -9.78
C PRO A 453 -0.56 -7.93 -10.47
N VAL A 454 0.35 -7.24 -9.79
CA VAL A 454 1.10 -6.13 -10.38
C VAL A 454 1.97 -6.61 -11.54
N ARG A 455 2.66 -7.74 -11.36
CA ARG A 455 3.50 -8.33 -12.41
C ARG A 455 2.66 -8.84 -13.58
N ASP A 456 1.51 -9.43 -13.30
CA ASP A 456 0.60 -9.95 -14.32
C ASP A 456 0.08 -8.82 -15.23
N VAL A 457 -0.35 -7.71 -14.64
CA VAL A 457 -0.77 -6.51 -15.37
C VAL A 457 0.40 -5.88 -16.13
N GLN A 458 1.59 -5.83 -15.52
CA GLN A 458 2.79 -5.36 -16.21
C GLN A 458 3.08 -6.20 -17.47
N ARG A 459 3.05 -7.54 -17.36
CA ARG A 459 3.28 -8.44 -18.50
C ARG A 459 2.22 -8.23 -19.58
N LEU A 460 0.95 -8.09 -19.22
CA LEU A 460 -0.14 -7.78 -20.15
C LEU A 460 0.13 -6.48 -20.91
N LEU A 461 0.50 -5.41 -20.19
CA LEU A 461 0.81 -4.11 -20.79
C LEU A 461 2.04 -4.14 -21.70
N MET A 462 2.96 -5.08 -21.53
CA MET A 462 4.14 -5.25 -22.39
C MET A 462 3.90 -6.13 -23.63
N ARG A 463 2.73 -6.80 -23.73
CA ARG A 463 2.39 -7.57 -24.92
C ARG A 463 2.32 -6.67 -26.14
N LYS A 464 2.79 -7.16 -27.30
CA LYS A 464 2.92 -6.34 -28.51
C LYS A 464 1.55 -5.81 -28.97
N GLU A 465 0.54 -6.66 -28.86
CA GLU A 465 -0.86 -6.41 -29.20
C GLU A 465 -1.44 -5.24 -28.39
N VAL A 466 -1.01 -5.11 -27.14
CA VAL A 466 -1.46 -4.05 -26.23
C VAL A 466 -0.58 -2.81 -26.36
N SER A 467 0.74 -2.99 -26.20
CA SER A 467 1.72 -1.89 -26.15
C SER A 467 1.79 -1.09 -27.43
N TYR A 468 1.76 -1.73 -28.60
CA TYR A 468 1.86 -1.02 -29.88
C TYR A 468 0.64 -0.11 -30.10
N GLY A 469 -0.56 -0.68 -29.99
CA GLY A 469 -1.79 0.08 -30.22
C GLY A 469 -2.01 1.15 -29.14
N LEU A 470 -1.74 0.83 -27.88
CA LEU A 470 -1.87 1.80 -26.79
C LEU A 470 -0.87 2.95 -26.92
N ASN A 471 0.41 2.70 -27.24
CA ASN A 471 1.38 3.77 -27.45
C ASN A 471 1.03 4.70 -28.60
N ARG A 472 0.35 4.20 -29.63
CA ARG A 472 -0.13 5.04 -30.75
C ARG A 472 -1.35 5.87 -30.38
N MET A 473 -2.28 5.29 -29.61
CA MET A 473 -3.50 5.99 -29.20
C MET A 473 -3.26 7.00 -28.07
N ASP A 474 -2.41 6.65 -27.12
CA ASP A 474 -2.15 7.40 -25.90
C ASP A 474 -0.67 7.29 -25.50
N PRO A 475 0.23 8.01 -26.21
CA PRO A 475 1.68 7.91 -26.02
C PRO A 475 2.13 8.25 -24.58
N ALA A 476 1.31 8.99 -23.83
CA ALA A 476 1.60 9.39 -22.46
C ALA A 476 1.09 8.40 -21.41
N ALA A 477 0.27 7.40 -21.77
CA ALA A 477 -0.36 6.50 -20.81
C ALA A 477 0.65 5.75 -19.93
N TYR A 478 1.71 5.20 -20.53
CA TYR A 478 2.70 4.40 -19.81
C TYR A 478 3.49 5.21 -18.79
N GLU A 479 4.20 6.23 -19.28
CA GLU A 479 5.08 7.06 -18.45
C GLU A 479 4.28 7.98 -17.53
N GLY A 480 3.20 8.58 -18.02
CA GLY A 480 2.39 9.55 -17.30
C GLY A 480 1.52 8.93 -16.22
N MET A 481 1.03 7.68 -16.40
CA MET A 481 -0.03 7.13 -15.56
C MET A 481 0.19 5.68 -15.14
N LEU A 482 0.33 4.72 -16.07
CA LEU A 482 0.26 3.28 -15.78
C LEU A 482 1.45 2.75 -14.98
N ILE A 483 2.68 3.08 -15.38
CA ILE A 483 3.88 2.62 -14.66
C ILE A 483 3.93 3.26 -13.25
N PRO A 484 3.73 4.59 -13.09
CA PRO A 484 3.63 5.21 -11.77
C PRO A 484 2.49 4.63 -10.92
N TRP A 485 1.34 4.32 -11.51
CA TRP A 485 0.22 3.68 -10.84
C TRP A 485 0.57 2.28 -10.33
N LEU A 486 1.10 1.41 -11.17
CA LEU A 486 1.54 0.08 -10.73
C LEU A 486 2.60 0.18 -9.61
N ASN A 487 3.54 1.14 -9.70
CA ASN A 487 4.56 1.40 -8.67
C ASN A 487 3.96 1.72 -7.30
N ARG A 488 3.05 2.69 -7.23
CA ARG A 488 2.42 3.07 -5.96
C ARG A 488 1.45 2.01 -5.44
N SER A 489 0.73 1.33 -6.33
CA SER A 489 -0.16 0.23 -5.97
C SER A 489 0.61 -0.92 -5.35
N ALA A 490 1.73 -1.34 -5.96
CA ALA A 490 2.60 -2.39 -5.44
C ALA A 490 3.16 -2.06 -4.05
N ARG A 491 3.46 -0.78 -3.79
CA ARG A 491 4.02 -0.33 -2.50
C ARG A 491 2.96 0.03 -1.47
N GLN A 492 1.72 0.22 -1.89
CA GLN A 492 0.64 0.80 -1.08
C GLN A 492 1.06 2.13 -0.44
N GLN A 493 1.77 2.97 -1.20
CA GLN A 493 2.33 4.26 -0.75
C GLN A 493 2.08 5.38 -1.77
N VAL A 494 1.58 6.51 -1.29
CA VAL A 494 1.31 7.72 -2.11
C VAL A 494 2.42 8.78 -2.03
N GLU A 495 3.32 8.65 -1.06
CA GLU A 495 4.48 9.52 -0.89
C GLU A 495 5.74 8.80 -1.37
N THR A 496 6.48 9.42 -2.26
CA THR A 496 7.73 8.86 -2.78
C THR A 496 8.91 9.48 -2.03
N PRO A 497 9.74 8.69 -1.33
CA PRO A 497 10.92 9.22 -0.66
C PRO A 497 11.93 9.75 -1.67
N ILE A 498 12.66 10.81 -1.30
CA ILE A 498 13.80 11.32 -2.05
C ILE A 498 15.07 10.79 -1.40
N VAL A 499 15.95 10.19 -2.20
CA VAL A 499 17.26 9.72 -1.73
C VAL A 499 18.09 10.92 -1.27
N GLY A 500 18.69 10.84 -0.07
CA GLY A 500 19.59 11.87 0.46
C GLY A 500 18.93 13.11 1.08
N ASP A 501 17.60 13.17 1.19
CA ASP A 501 16.82 14.36 1.58
C ASP A 501 16.93 14.82 3.06
N GLY A 502 17.91 14.33 3.81
CA GLY A 502 18.28 14.92 5.11
C GLY A 502 17.15 15.03 6.16
N ARG A 503 16.05 14.25 6.03
CA ARG A 503 14.83 14.30 6.85
C ARG A 503 13.87 15.46 6.54
N VAL A 504 14.09 16.28 5.51
CA VAL A 504 13.22 17.42 5.14
C VAL A 504 11.82 16.94 4.76
N SER A 505 11.71 15.90 3.93
CA SER A 505 10.44 15.24 3.58
C SER A 505 9.62 14.86 4.81
N ARG A 506 10.25 14.31 5.85
CA ARG A 506 9.56 13.94 7.10
C ARG A 506 8.90 15.16 7.76
N VAL A 507 9.60 16.30 7.79
CA VAL A 507 9.06 17.54 8.36
C VAL A 507 7.86 18.02 7.54
N LEU A 508 8.00 18.08 6.21
CA LEU A 508 6.92 18.51 5.31
C LEU A 508 5.69 17.61 5.42
N SER A 509 5.88 16.30 5.51
CA SER A 509 4.78 15.33 5.65
C SER A 509 4.07 15.45 7.00
N VAL A 510 4.82 15.70 8.08
CA VAL A 510 4.24 15.99 9.40
C VAL A 510 3.43 17.27 9.36
N VAL A 511 3.96 18.34 8.77
CA VAL A 511 3.26 19.61 8.62
C VAL A 511 1.99 19.44 7.79
N ARG A 512 2.07 18.79 6.62
CA ARG A 512 0.92 18.50 5.76
C ARG A 512 -0.19 17.79 6.53
N ASN A 513 0.19 16.73 7.26
CA ASN A 513 -0.76 15.92 8.02
C ASN A 513 -1.44 16.77 9.10
N ARG A 514 -0.66 17.52 9.90
CA ARG A 514 -1.19 18.40 10.94
C ARG A 514 -2.07 19.51 10.38
N ALA A 515 -1.69 20.13 9.26
CA ALA A 515 -2.51 21.11 8.55
C ALA A 515 -3.87 20.53 8.14
N GLY A 516 -3.85 19.34 7.53
CA GLY A 516 -5.08 18.60 7.20
C GLY A 516 -5.94 18.35 8.43
N MET A 517 -5.34 17.89 9.53
CA MET A 517 -6.06 17.66 10.79
C MET A 517 -6.69 18.93 11.36
N GLN A 518 -5.96 20.05 11.42
CA GLN A 518 -6.49 21.31 11.96
C GLN A 518 -7.71 21.82 11.17
N LEU A 519 -7.70 21.65 9.85
CA LEU A 519 -8.79 22.12 8.99
C LEU A 519 -10.05 21.27 9.11
N MET A 520 -9.88 19.97 9.36
CA MET A 520 -10.95 18.98 9.32
C MET A 520 -11.56 18.70 10.69
N PHE A 521 -10.78 18.85 11.77
CA PHE A 521 -11.22 18.59 13.13
C PHE A 521 -12.41 19.48 13.50
N GLY A 522 -13.54 18.85 13.81
CA GLY A 522 -14.77 19.53 14.22
C GLY A 522 -15.36 20.49 13.18
N ASN A 523 -14.97 20.39 11.91
CA ASN A 523 -15.45 21.29 10.85
C ASN A 523 -16.79 20.81 10.28
N ILE A 524 -17.89 21.36 10.83
CA ILE A 524 -19.25 20.99 10.44
C ILE A 524 -19.58 21.43 9.00
N SER A 525 -19.20 22.65 8.59
CA SER A 525 -19.46 23.17 7.24
C SER A 525 -18.84 22.25 6.17
N ASN A 526 -17.57 21.88 6.34
CA ASN A 526 -16.90 20.96 5.42
C ASN A 526 -17.52 19.55 5.43
N THR A 527 -17.96 19.06 6.60
CA THR A 527 -18.65 17.77 6.68
C THR A 527 -19.97 17.80 5.91
N LEU A 528 -20.77 18.86 6.04
CA LEU A 528 -22.03 19.01 5.31
C LEU A 528 -21.83 19.18 3.81
N GLN A 529 -20.73 19.80 3.38
CA GLN A 529 -20.36 19.85 1.96
C GLN A 529 -20.18 18.45 1.34
N GLN A 530 -19.97 17.38 2.14
CA GLN A 530 -19.93 16.01 1.62
C GLN A 530 -21.28 15.53 1.06
N ILE A 531 -22.41 16.16 1.42
CA ILE A 531 -23.73 15.92 0.79
C ILE A 531 -23.66 16.10 -0.73
N THR A 532 -22.75 16.95 -1.22
CA THR A 532 -22.54 17.16 -2.66
C THR A 532 -22.14 15.87 -3.38
N GLY A 533 -21.39 14.99 -2.72
CA GLY A 533 -21.05 13.66 -3.24
C GLY A 533 -22.28 12.79 -3.47
N PHE A 534 -23.39 13.03 -2.77
CA PHE A 534 -24.68 12.35 -3.00
C PHE A 534 -25.34 12.79 -4.31
N VAL A 535 -25.13 14.04 -4.72
CA VAL A 535 -25.65 14.57 -5.98
C VAL A 535 -24.83 14.05 -7.17
N SER A 536 -23.52 13.91 -7.00
CA SER A 536 -22.62 13.33 -8.01
C SER A 536 -22.96 11.88 -8.39
N ILE A 537 -23.71 11.16 -7.55
CA ILE A 537 -24.22 9.81 -7.84
C ILE A 537 -25.06 9.78 -9.12
N PHE A 538 -25.87 10.82 -9.37
CA PHE A 538 -26.68 10.89 -10.58
C PHE A 538 -25.83 11.15 -11.83
N GLY A 539 -24.74 11.90 -11.68
CA GLY A 539 -23.72 12.06 -12.72
C GLY A 539 -22.98 10.76 -13.04
N ALA A 540 -22.88 9.84 -12.06
CA ALA A 540 -22.35 8.49 -12.24
C ALA A 540 -23.38 7.50 -12.86
N GLY A 541 -24.57 7.97 -13.25
CA GLY A 541 -25.58 7.16 -13.96
C GLY A 541 -26.49 6.33 -13.07
N ILE A 542 -26.49 6.54 -11.75
CA ILE A 542 -27.39 5.83 -10.84
C ILE A 542 -28.76 6.49 -10.81
N LYS A 543 -29.82 5.70 -10.95
CA LYS A 543 -31.20 6.22 -11.01
C LYS A 543 -31.70 6.60 -9.61
N PRO A 544 -32.41 7.72 -9.46
CA PRO A 544 -32.95 8.16 -8.15
C PRO A 544 -33.83 7.14 -7.43
N SER A 545 -34.53 6.26 -8.16
CA SER A 545 -35.38 5.24 -7.56
C SER A 545 -34.61 4.23 -6.71
N TYR A 546 -33.42 3.80 -7.14
CA TYR A 546 -32.59 2.85 -6.40
C TYR A 546 -31.99 3.49 -5.15
N ILE A 547 -31.56 4.75 -5.26
CA ILE A 547 -31.07 5.52 -4.10
C ILE A 547 -32.19 5.72 -3.09
N LYS A 548 -33.40 6.15 -3.51
CA LYS A 548 -34.54 6.31 -2.59
C LYS A 548 -34.87 5.02 -1.83
N ARG A 549 -34.87 3.87 -2.52
CA ARG A 549 -35.11 2.56 -1.88
C ARG A 549 -33.99 2.18 -0.91
N ALA A 550 -32.73 2.38 -1.30
CA ALA A 550 -31.58 2.14 -0.43
C ALA A 550 -31.61 3.04 0.81
N THR A 551 -31.97 4.32 0.67
CA THR A 551 -32.17 5.24 1.80
C THR A 551 -33.29 4.77 2.71
N ALA A 552 -34.45 4.40 2.16
CA ALA A 552 -35.56 3.87 2.96
C ALA A 552 -35.18 2.60 3.72
N GLN A 553 -34.46 1.69 3.07
CA GLN A 553 -33.94 0.46 3.69
C GLN A 553 -32.96 0.79 4.82
N TYR A 554 -32.00 1.69 4.57
CA TYR A 554 -31.03 2.11 5.58
C TYR A 554 -31.70 2.80 6.78
N ILE A 555 -32.64 3.72 6.55
CA ILE A 555 -33.38 4.40 7.64
C ILE A 555 -34.18 3.39 8.46
N SER A 556 -34.83 2.42 7.81
CA SER A 556 -35.63 1.41 8.51
C SER A 556 -34.76 0.44 9.32
N ASN A 557 -33.58 0.07 8.83
CA ASN A 557 -32.72 -0.96 9.40
C ASN A 557 -31.23 -0.64 9.14
N PRO A 558 -30.63 0.35 9.81
CA PRO A 558 -29.29 0.83 9.47
C PRO A 558 -28.21 -0.21 9.70
N ARG A 559 -28.21 -0.87 10.87
CA ARG A 559 -27.21 -1.91 11.22
C ARG A 559 -27.24 -3.07 10.24
N LYS A 560 -28.43 -3.63 9.99
CA LYS A 560 -28.62 -4.74 9.05
C LYS A 560 -28.21 -4.37 7.63
N THR A 561 -28.45 -3.13 7.21
CA THR A 561 -28.03 -2.66 5.88
C THR A 561 -26.51 -2.56 5.80
N SER A 562 -25.85 -1.98 6.81
CA SER A 562 -24.39 -1.92 6.85
C SER A 562 -23.74 -3.31 6.91
N GLU A 563 -24.31 -4.25 7.67
CA GLU A 563 -23.86 -5.65 7.74
C GLU A 563 -23.97 -6.34 6.38
N LEU A 564 -25.12 -6.23 5.70
CA LEU A 564 -25.31 -6.75 4.34
C LEU A 564 -24.26 -6.23 3.36
N VAL A 565 -23.99 -4.93 3.40
CA VAL A 565 -22.99 -4.29 2.54
C VAL A 565 -21.57 -4.75 2.89
N ALA A 566 -21.23 -4.87 4.19
CA ALA A 566 -19.93 -5.33 4.66
C ALA A 566 -19.67 -6.81 4.31
N GLU A 567 -20.70 -7.64 4.34
CA GLU A 567 -20.62 -9.05 3.95
C GLU A 567 -20.39 -9.20 2.45
N ALA A 568 -21.10 -8.41 1.64
CA ALA A 568 -21.00 -8.47 0.18
C ALA A 568 -19.70 -7.85 -0.38
N SER A 569 -19.19 -6.78 0.23
CA SER A 569 -18.00 -6.06 -0.26
C SER A 569 -16.92 -5.92 0.80
N ILE A 570 -15.75 -6.50 0.49
CA ILE A 570 -14.52 -6.33 1.29
C ILE A 570 -14.10 -4.85 1.31
N ALA A 571 -14.19 -4.15 0.18
CA ALA A 571 -13.83 -2.74 0.09
C ALA A 571 -14.71 -1.86 0.99
N MET A 572 -16.01 -2.14 1.04
CA MET A 572 -16.94 -1.43 1.93
C MET A 572 -16.73 -1.78 3.39
N ARG A 573 -16.46 -3.04 3.71
CA ARG A 573 -16.12 -3.47 5.07
C ARG A 573 -14.91 -2.71 5.60
N ASP A 574 -13.82 -2.69 4.83
CA ASP A 574 -12.60 -1.94 5.15
C ASP A 574 -12.87 -0.44 5.30
N ARG A 575 -13.69 0.14 4.41
CA ARG A 575 -14.05 1.57 4.45
C ARG A 575 -14.80 1.93 5.73
N MET A 576 -15.73 1.08 6.16
CA MET A 576 -16.52 1.29 7.37
C MET A 576 -15.71 1.01 8.65
N GLN A 577 -14.78 0.06 8.61
CA GLN A 577 -13.97 -0.39 9.73
C GLN A 577 -12.61 0.35 9.78
N ASN A 578 -12.60 1.55 10.36
CA ASN A 578 -11.38 2.35 10.56
C ASN A 578 -10.53 1.86 11.77
N GLU A 579 -10.11 0.59 11.80
CA GLU A 579 -9.48 -0.01 13.00
C GLU A 579 -7.93 -0.01 13.04
N ILE A 580 -7.24 0.06 11.89
CA ILE A 580 -5.76 -0.09 11.84
C ILE A 580 -5.03 0.97 12.69
N ALA A 581 -5.48 2.23 12.64
CA ALA A 581 -4.87 3.31 13.41
C ALA A 581 -4.98 3.05 14.92
N ALA A 582 -6.16 2.58 15.38
CA ALA A 582 -6.39 2.24 16.78
C ALA A 582 -5.49 1.10 17.26
N ILE A 583 -5.25 0.09 16.42
CA ILE A 583 -4.38 -1.06 16.73
C ILE A 583 -2.94 -0.58 16.96
N ASN A 584 -2.38 0.20 16.01
CA ASN A 584 -1.00 0.69 16.12
C ASN A 584 -0.78 1.63 17.32
N ASP A 585 -1.76 2.47 17.62
CA ASP A 585 -1.72 3.37 18.78
C ASP A 585 -1.71 2.58 20.08
N SER A 586 -2.58 1.58 20.22
CA SER A 586 -2.64 0.75 21.43
C SER A 586 -1.33 -0.02 21.68
N MET A 587 -0.74 -0.56 20.62
CA MET A 587 0.53 -1.26 20.70
C MET A 587 1.69 -0.30 21.04
N SER A 588 1.73 0.88 20.42
CA SER A 588 2.73 1.90 20.74
C SER A 588 2.61 2.40 22.17
N GLN A 589 1.37 2.51 22.70
CA GLN A 589 1.13 2.85 24.09
C GLN A 589 1.75 1.84 25.05
N ILE A 590 1.61 0.55 24.76
CA ILE A 590 2.19 -0.53 25.55
C ILE A 590 3.72 -0.55 25.44
N LEU A 591 4.25 -0.53 24.22
CA LEU A 591 5.68 -0.77 23.95
C LEU A 591 6.58 0.43 24.29
N LEU A 592 6.04 1.65 24.23
CA LEU A 592 6.82 2.88 24.35
C LEU A 592 6.44 3.74 25.56
N ASN A 593 5.37 3.41 26.29
CA ASN A 593 4.83 4.20 27.39
C ASN A 593 4.85 5.73 27.11
N PRO A 594 4.09 6.17 26.09
CA PRO A 594 4.13 7.55 25.59
C PRO A 594 3.72 8.56 26.67
N THR A 595 4.25 9.78 26.57
CA THR A 595 3.87 10.88 27.45
C THR A 595 2.39 11.29 27.25
N LEU A 596 1.79 11.98 28.22
CA LEU A 596 0.43 12.53 28.09
C LEU A 596 0.27 13.34 26.79
N TYR A 597 1.29 14.12 26.45
CA TYR A 597 1.35 14.86 25.20
C TYR A 597 1.31 13.97 23.96
N GLN A 598 2.08 12.88 23.92
CA GLN A 598 2.07 11.92 22.81
C GLN A 598 0.73 11.18 22.70
N ASN A 599 0.10 10.85 23.84
CA ASN A 599 -1.25 10.28 23.86
C ASN A 599 -2.31 11.24 23.32
N ALA A 600 -2.25 12.52 23.72
CA ALA A 600 -3.14 13.55 23.20
C ALA A 600 -2.93 13.74 21.68
N GLN A 601 -1.68 13.70 21.21
CA GLN A 601 -1.36 13.78 19.79
C GLN A 601 -1.90 12.58 19.00
N ALA A 602 -1.73 11.35 19.50
CA ALA A 602 -2.26 10.14 18.88
C ALA A 602 -3.80 10.16 18.83
N TRP A 603 -4.46 10.53 19.94
CA TRP A 603 -5.91 10.71 19.98
C TRP A 603 -6.39 11.73 18.95
N SER A 604 -5.69 12.86 18.84
CA SER A 604 -6.00 13.92 17.89
C SER A 604 -5.88 13.44 16.45
N GLN A 605 -4.82 12.70 16.11
CA GLN A 605 -4.63 12.10 14.79
C GLN A 605 -5.73 11.12 14.44
N LYS A 606 -6.07 10.23 15.39
CA LYS A 606 -7.14 9.23 15.23
C LYS A 606 -8.52 9.87 15.00
N HIS A 607 -8.81 10.99 15.64
CA HIS A 607 -10.13 11.63 15.58
C HIS A 607 -10.18 12.86 14.66
N ALA A 608 -9.14 13.15 13.89
CA ALA A 608 -9.10 14.34 13.05
C ALA A 608 -10.24 14.46 12.03
N TYR A 609 -10.78 13.32 11.58
CA TYR A 609 -11.81 13.22 10.55
C TYR A 609 -13.11 12.58 11.07
N PHE A 610 -13.39 12.64 12.37
CA PHE A 610 -14.49 11.87 12.97
C PHE A 610 -15.88 12.22 12.42
N LEU A 611 -16.16 13.50 12.13
CA LEU A 611 -17.43 13.94 11.55
C LEU A 611 -17.59 13.41 10.13
N GLN A 612 -16.52 13.50 9.34
CA GLN A 612 -16.46 13.01 7.97
C GLN A 612 -16.65 11.49 7.93
N ALA A 613 -15.99 10.74 8.82
CA ALA A 613 -16.15 9.29 8.92
C ALA A 613 -17.57 8.90 9.36
N ALA A 614 -18.17 9.61 10.31
CA ALA A 614 -19.55 9.35 10.73
C ALA A 614 -20.56 9.58 9.60
N PHE A 615 -20.36 10.64 8.81
CA PHE A 615 -21.21 10.95 7.66
C PHE A 615 -21.03 9.90 6.53
N ASP A 616 -19.79 9.54 6.21
CA ASP A 616 -19.48 8.53 5.20
C ASP A 616 -20.04 7.14 5.55
N ASN A 617 -20.01 6.75 6.83
CA ASN A 617 -20.59 5.50 7.32
C ASN A 617 -22.12 5.42 7.16
N VAL A 618 -22.80 6.54 6.89
CA VAL A 618 -24.22 6.58 6.55
C VAL A 618 -24.41 6.59 5.03
N ILE A 619 -23.68 7.46 4.33
CA ILE A 619 -23.88 7.68 2.90
C ILE A 619 -23.35 6.51 2.07
N SER A 620 -22.12 6.06 2.30
CA SER A 620 -21.49 5.05 1.45
C SER A 620 -22.27 3.72 1.37
N PRO A 621 -22.83 3.17 2.48
CA PRO A 621 -23.72 2.00 2.39
C PRO A 621 -24.97 2.23 1.54
N ILE A 622 -25.59 3.42 1.60
CA ILE A 622 -26.75 3.79 0.78
C ILE A 622 -26.37 3.84 -0.70
N VAL A 623 -25.27 4.52 -1.03
CA VAL A 623 -24.76 4.63 -2.41
C VAL A 623 -24.46 3.25 -2.97
N TRP A 624 -23.74 2.43 -2.19
CA TRP A 624 -23.35 1.09 -2.59
C TRP A 624 -24.58 0.22 -2.86
N LEU A 625 -25.54 0.18 -1.92
CA LEU A 625 -26.74 -0.63 -2.05
C LEU A 625 -27.59 -0.20 -3.25
N GLY A 626 -27.72 1.11 -3.48
CA GLY A 626 -28.42 1.64 -4.66
C GLY A 626 -27.75 1.23 -5.96
N ALA A 627 -26.43 1.37 -6.05
CA ALA A 627 -25.66 0.99 -7.24
C ALA A 627 -25.68 -0.53 -7.49
N TYR A 628 -25.53 -1.33 -6.44
CA TYR A 628 -25.60 -2.79 -6.50
C TYR A 628 -26.98 -3.27 -7.00
N ASN A 629 -28.06 -2.75 -6.43
CA ASN A 629 -29.42 -3.09 -6.86
C ASN A 629 -29.70 -2.66 -8.31
N GLN A 630 -29.15 -1.52 -8.75
CA GLN A 630 -29.25 -1.11 -10.14
C GLN A 630 -28.48 -2.09 -11.05
N ALA A 631 -27.24 -2.42 -10.72
CA ALA A 631 -26.41 -3.35 -11.50
C ALA A 631 -27.09 -4.73 -11.66
N LEU A 632 -27.66 -5.26 -10.58
CA LEU A 632 -28.45 -6.50 -10.64
C LEU A 632 -29.67 -6.37 -11.57
N SER A 633 -30.38 -5.23 -11.52
CA SER A 633 -31.51 -4.98 -12.43
C SER A 633 -31.10 -4.88 -13.90
N GLU A 634 -29.84 -4.49 -14.15
CA GLU A 634 -29.20 -4.43 -15.46
C GLU A 634 -28.56 -5.78 -15.86
N LYS A 635 -28.86 -6.85 -15.11
CA LYS A 635 -28.43 -8.24 -15.34
C LYS A 635 -26.92 -8.46 -15.26
N MET A 636 -26.22 -7.61 -14.51
CA MET A 636 -24.82 -7.87 -14.18
C MET A 636 -24.70 -9.10 -13.28
N SER A 637 -23.58 -9.81 -13.37
CA SER A 637 -23.27 -10.87 -12.41
C SER A 637 -23.17 -10.29 -11.01
N ASP A 638 -23.41 -11.09 -9.97
CA ASP A 638 -23.29 -10.61 -8.58
C ASP A 638 -21.90 -10.00 -8.30
N GLN A 639 -20.84 -10.67 -8.76
CA GLN A 639 -19.47 -10.19 -8.62
C GLN A 639 -19.25 -8.84 -9.35
N ASP A 640 -19.78 -8.68 -10.57
CA ASP A 640 -19.64 -7.42 -11.30
C ASP A 640 -20.53 -6.32 -10.72
N ALA A 641 -21.66 -6.67 -10.12
CA ALA A 641 -22.52 -5.73 -9.40
C ALA A 641 -21.83 -5.19 -8.14
N VAL A 642 -21.13 -6.05 -7.38
CA VAL A 642 -20.28 -5.64 -6.25
C VAL A 642 -19.19 -4.68 -6.73
N ARG A 643 -18.44 -5.05 -7.77
CA ARG A 643 -17.38 -4.21 -8.36
C ARG A 643 -17.90 -2.86 -8.86
N PHE A 644 -19.07 -2.86 -9.47
CA PHE A 644 -19.73 -1.65 -9.94
C PHE A 644 -20.10 -0.74 -8.79
N ALA A 645 -20.73 -1.29 -7.75
CA ALA A 645 -21.10 -0.54 -6.55
C ALA A 645 -19.89 0.03 -5.81
N ASP A 646 -18.81 -0.75 -5.65
CA ASP A 646 -17.54 -0.29 -5.09
C ASP A 646 -16.94 0.87 -5.90
N GLY A 647 -16.96 0.75 -7.24
CA GLY A 647 -16.51 1.78 -8.16
C GLY A 647 -17.35 3.06 -8.08
N VAL A 648 -18.67 2.96 -7.94
CA VAL A 648 -19.55 4.12 -7.77
C VAL A 648 -19.24 4.87 -6.48
N VAL A 649 -19.01 4.16 -5.37
CA VAL A 649 -18.58 4.80 -4.11
C VAL A 649 -17.26 5.56 -4.30
N ARG A 650 -16.24 4.95 -4.94
CA ARG A 650 -14.96 5.64 -5.22
C ARG A 650 -15.12 6.85 -6.13
N LYS A 651 -15.97 6.75 -7.17
CA LYS A 651 -16.24 7.79 -8.16
C LYS A 651 -17.16 8.92 -7.68
N THR A 652 -17.70 8.84 -6.47
CA THR A 652 -18.63 9.84 -5.93
C THR A 652 -18.25 10.33 -4.54
N GLN A 653 -17.86 9.42 -3.64
CA GLN A 653 -17.42 9.73 -2.26
C GLN A 653 -15.90 9.84 -2.15
N GLY A 654 -15.17 9.52 -3.21
CA GLY A 654 -13.72 9.60 -3.28
C GLY A 654 -12.98 8.46 -2.58
N SER A 655 -11.70 8.37 -2.91
CA SER A 655 -10.73 7.49 -2.27
C SER A 655 -9.34 8.11 -2.37
N ASN A 656 -8.54 7.88 -1.34
CA ASN A 656 -7.13 8.29 -1.23
C ASN A 656 -6.19 7.08 -1.21
N GLN A 657 -6.68 5.89 -1.55
CA GLN A 657 -5.88 4.66 -1.60
C GLN A 657 -4.84 4.75 -2.73
N ALA A 658 -3.72 4.03 -2.56
CA ALA A 658 -2.58 4.15 -3.46
C ALA A 658 -2.92 3.77 -4.90
N GLU A 659 -3.87 2.85 -5.10
CA GLU A 659 -4.36 2.40 -6.40
C GLU A 659 -5.45 3.30 -7.01
N ASP A 660 -6.08 4.19 -6.24
CA ASP A 660 -7.28 4.94 -6.63
C ASP A 660 -7.02 6.42 -7.02
N VAL A 661 -5.87 6.98 -6.60
CA VAL A 661 -5.53 8.38 -6.90
C VAL A 661 -4.88 8.55 -8.28
N SER A 662 -4.56 9.76 -8.74
CA SER A 662 -3.76 9.99 -9.96
C SER A 662 -2.27 10.20 -9.64
N ARG A 663 -1.41 10.35 -10.66
CA ARG A 663 0.02 10.61 -10.43
C ARG A 663 0.26 11.95 -9.73
N ILE A 664 -0.48 13.00 -10.09
CA ILE A 664 -0.27 14.33 -9.50
C ILE A 664 -0.66 14.40 -8.02
N GLU A 665 -1.54 13.50 -7.57
CA GLU A 665 -1.92 13.36 -6.15
C GLU A 665 -0.82 12.69 -5.30
N THR A 666 0.22 12.19 -5.96
CA THR A 666 1.36 11.49 -5.36
C THR A 666 2.67 12.23 -5.62
N GLY A 667 3.73 11.77 -4.98
CA GLY A 667 5.09 12.28 -5.20
C GLY A 667 5.80 12.64 -3.91
N PRO A 668 6.91 13.37 -4.00
CA PRO A 668 7.65 13.77 -2.82
C PRO A 668 6.86 14.72 -1.92
N ALA A 669 7.25 14.77 -0.64
CA ALA A 669 6.55 15.56 0.37
C ALA A 669 6.34 17.03 -0.03
N TYR A 670 7.33 17.67 -0.65
CA TYR A 670 7.22 19.07 -1.10
C TYR A 670 6.15 19.26 -2.18
N ALA A 671 6.07 18.36 -3.16
CA ALA A 671 5.08 18.44 -4.23
C ALA A 671 3.68 18.17 -3.68
N ARG A 672 3.60 17.19 -2.77
CA ARG A 672 2.34 16.85 -2.11
C ARG A 672 1.79 18.03 -1.34
N MET A 673 2.61 18.86 -0.67
CA MET A 673 2.13 20.06 0.03
C MET A 673 1.18 20.90 -0.84
N SER A 674 1.46 21.05 -2.14
CA SER A 674 0.63 21.80 -3.09
C SER A 674 -0.63 21.08 -3.58
N THR A 675 -0.81 19.78 -3.30
CA THR A 675 -1.99 19.01 -3.73
C THR A 675 -2.89 18.61 -2.57
N GLN A 676 -2.90 19.39 -1.48
CA GLN A 676 -3.83 19.18 -0.36
C GLN A 676 -5.28 19.31 -0.83
N PHE A 677 -6.14 18.33 -0.54
CA PHE A 677 -7.56 18.26 -0.93
C PHE A 677 -7.88 18.25 -2.45
N PHE A 678 -6.87 18.39 -3.31
CA PHE A 678 -7.02 18.34 -4.78
C PHE A 678 -7.72 17.06 -5.27
N GLY A 679 -7.53 15.93 -4.57
CA GLY A 679 -8.01 14.63 -5.01
C GLY A 679 -9.53 14.52 -5.20
N HIS A 680 -10.33 15.25 -4.41
CA HIS A 680 -11.79 15.29 -4.61
C HIS A 680 -12.16 15.91 -5.96
N PHE A 681 -11.62 17.09 -6.26
CA PHE A 681 -11.87 17.79 -7.53
C PHE A 681 -11.33 16.99 -8.72
N ASN A 682 -10.16 16.37 -8.58
CA ASN A 682 -9.61 15.51 -9.62
C ASN A 682 -10.50 14.29 -9.90
N MET A 683 -11.06 13.68 -8.84
CA MET A 683 -12.01 12.58 -8.97
C MET A 683 -13.26 13.02 -9.73
N VAL A 684 -13.87 14.15 -9.33
CA VAL A 684 -15.06 14.70 -10.00
C VAL A 684 -14.80 14.97 -11.49
N ALA A 685 -13.67 15.61 -11.81
CA ALA A 685 -13.25 15.87 -13.18
C ALA A 685 -13.05 14.56 -13.97
N ASN A 686 -12.37 13.57 -13.39
CA ASN A 686 -12.15 12.28 -14.03
C ASN A 686 -13.44 11.52 -14.31
N THR A 687 -14.37 11.48 -13.35
CA THR A 687 -15.69 10.84 -13.50
C THR A 687 -16.51 11.54 -14.59
N THR A 688 -16.54 12.88 -14.57
CA THR A 688 -17.27 13.70 -15.55
C THR A 688 -16.72 13.51 -16.97
N VAL A 689 -15.41 13.62 -17.15
CA VAL A 689 -14.74 13.42 -18.45
C VAL A 689 -14.99 12.02 -18.98
N THR A 690 -14.95 11.00 -18.11
CA THR A 690 -15.25 9.62 -18.50
C THR A 690 -16.68 9.46 -19.00
N GLY A 691 -17.66 9.98 -18.25
CA GLY A 691 -19.05 9.95 -18.67
C GLY A 691 -19.27 10.65 -20.01
N LEU A 692 -18.63 11.80 -20.24
CA LEU A 692 -18.69 12.51 -21.52
C LEU A 692 -18.05 11.73 -22.67
N GLN A 693 -16.91 11.07 -22.43
CA GLN A 693 -16.27 10.18 -23.40
C GLN A 693 -17.16 9.00 -23.77
N GLN A 694 -17.83 8.40 -22.79
CA GLN A 694 -18.78 7.31 -23.02
C GLN A 694 -19.97 7.78 -23.88
N VAL A 695 -20.56 8.94 -23.57
CA VAL A 695 -21.64 9.54 -24.38
C VAL A 695 -21.18 9.81 -25.82
N ALA A 696 -19.98 10.37 -25.98
CA ALA A 696 -19.40 10.64 -27.29
C ALA A 696 -19.23 9.35 -28.11
N SER A 697 -18.78 8.27 -27.48
CA SER A 697 -18.58 6.98 -28.14
C SER A 697 -19.88 6.22 -28.45
N ASP A 698 -20.91 6.36 -27.61
CA ASP A 698 -22.15 5.59 -27.68
C ASP A 698 -23.12 6.17 -28.72
N VAL A 699 -23.40 7.49 -28.63
CA VAL A 699 -24.41 8.16 -29.46
C VAL A 699 -23.92 9.45 -30.11
N GLY A 700 -22.70 9.89 -29.80
CA GLY A 700 -22.15 11.19 -30.21
C GLY A 700 -22.66 12.35 -29.36
N LEU A 701 -21.82 13.37 -29.13
CA LEU A 701 -22.14 14.46 -28.19
C LEU A 701 -23.38 15.29 -28.59
N VAL A 702 -23.64 15.46 -29.89
CA VAL A 702 -24.79 16.23 -30.37
C VAL A 702 -26.11 15.51 -30.05
N LYS A 703 -26.22 14.22 -30.38
CA LYS A 703 -27.42 13.42 -30.07
C LYS A 703 -27.52 13.08 -28.59
N GLY A 704 -26.38 12.95 -27.91
CA GLY A 704 -26.26 12.70 -26.48
C GLY A 704 -26.30 13.96 -25.61
N ALA A 705 -26.61 15.14 -26.15
CA ALA A 705 -26.47 16.42 -25.46
C ALA A 705 -27.22 16.45 -24.11
N GLY A 706 -28.44 15.90 -24.03
CA GLY A 706 -29.18 15.82 -22.77
C GLY A 706 -28.48 14.98 -21.70
N ARG A 707 -27.89 13.84 -22.08
CA ARG A 707 -27.11 12.98 -21.17
C ARG A 707 -25.79 13.66 -20.77
N ALA A 708 -25.11 14.30 -21.71
CA ALA A 708 -23.89 15.06 -21.45
C ALA A 708 -24.13 16.24 -20.50
N LEU A 709 -25.19 17.02 -20.72
CA LEU A 709 -25.61 18.11 -19.84
C LEU A 709 -25.97 17.59 -18.44
N GLY A 710 -26.68 16.46 -18.35
CA GLY A 710 -26.97 15.81 -17.06
C GLY A 710 -25.70 15.41 -16.31
N ILE A 711 -24.70 14.83 -16.99
CA ILE A 711 -23.42 14.45 -16.39
C ILE A 711 -22.67 15.68 -15.86
N VAL A 712 -22.59 16.76 -16.65
CA VAL A 712 -21.93 18.01 -16.20
C VAL A 712 -22.69 18.65 -15.05
N PHE A 713 -24.03 18.68 -15.14
CA PHE A 713 -24.87 19.29 -14.12
C PHE A 713 -24.76 18.56 -12.78
N PHE A 714 -25.02 17.25 -12.75
CA PHE A 714 -24.97 16.48 -11.50
C PHE A 714 -23.54 16.17 -11.05
N GLY A 715 -22.58 16.10 -11.96
CA GLY A 715 -21.18 15.82 -11.66
C GLY A 715 -20.42 17.04 -11.11
N VAL A 716 -20.65 18.22 -11.69
CA VAL A 716 -19.84 19.42 -11.40
C VAL A 716 -20.68 20.56 -10.84
N LEU A 717 -21.72 21.00 -11.57
CA LEU A 717 -22.41 22.26 -11.26
C LEU A 717 -23.25 22.18 -9.99
N ALA A 718 -24.16 21.23 -9.87
CA ALA A 718 -25.01 21.09 -8.70
C ALA A 718 -24.19 20.82 -7.41
N PRO A 719 -23.17 19.94 -7.40
CA PRO A 719 -22.22 19.83 -6.29
C PRO A 719 -21.56 21.16 -5.93
N ALA A 720 -21.06 21.91 -6.92
CA ALA A 720 -20.42 23.21 -6.70
C ALA A 720 -21.36 24.22 -6.05
N TRP A 721 -22.59 24.33 -6.57
CA TRP A 721 -23.58 25.28 -6.06
C TRP A 721 -24.05 24.92 -4.65
N ILE A 722 -24.26 23.64 -4.36
CA ILE A 722 -24.61 23.18 -3.02
C ILE A 722 -23.45 23.39 -2.04
N ALA A 723 -22.20 23.13 -2.45
CA ALA A 723 -21.03 23.37 -1.61
C ALA A 723 -20.90 24.84 -1.21
N GLU A 724 -21.05 25.75 -2.19
CA GLU A 724 -20.94 27.19 -1.99
C GLU A 724 -22.14 27.73 -1.20
N ALA A 725 -23.35 27.25 -1.48
CA ALA A 725 -24.56 27.55 -0.69
C ALA A 725 -24.38 27.21 0.80
N ILE A 726 -23.80 26.02 1.10
CA ILE A 726 -23.47 25.63 2.47
C ILE A 726 -22.38 26.56 3.05
N ALA A 727 -21.37 26.93 2.27
CA ALA A 727 -20.34 27.86 2.71
C ALA A 727 -20.91 29.24 3.06
N ILE A 728 -21.75 29.81 2.20
CA ILE A 728 -22.44 31.10 2.37
C ILE A 728 -23.32 31.07 3.63
N ALA A 729 -24.14 30.02 3.79
CA ALA A 729 -25.00 29.88 4.97
C ALA A 729 -24.20 29.84 6.28
N PHE A 730 -23.07 29.13 6.30
CA PHE A 730 -22.18 29.08 7.47
C PHE A 730 -21.39 30.37 7.69
N ARG A 731 -21.23 31.22 6.66
CA ARG A 731 -20.67 32.58 6.80
C ARG A 731 -21.69 33.60 7.30
N GLY A 732 -22.98 33.27 7.29
CA GLY A 732 -24.04 34.13 7.81
C GLY A 732 -24.89 34.84 6.74
N GLY A 733 -24.66 34.56 5.46
CA GLY A 733 -25.37 35.23 4.34
C GLY A 733 -24.42 35.58 3.20
N PRO A 734 -24.93 35.90 2.01
CA PRO A 734 -24.13 36.41 0.90
C PRO A 734 -23.65 37.84 1.22
N GLU A 735 -22.60 38.30 0.54
CA GLU A 735 -22.23 39.73 0.58
C GLU A 735 -23.27 40.53 -0.22
N ASP A 736 -24.15 41.27 0.47
CA ASP A 736 -25.11 42.22 -0.13
C ASP A 736 -24.45 43.62 -0.11
N GLU A 737 -24.05 44.14 -1.26
CA GLU A 737 -23.38 45.45 -1.40
C GLU A 737 -24.36 46.60 -1.66
N ASP A 738 -25.58 46.30 -2.14
CA ASP A 738 -26.54 47.29 -2.65
C ASP A 738 -27.87 47.34 -1.85
N ASP A 739 -28.03 46.52 -0.80
CA ASP A 739 -29.19 46.44 0.13
C ASP A 739 -30.55 46.21 -0.58
N ASP A 740 -30.56 45.64 -1.79
CA ASP A 740 -31.76 45.43 -2.62
C ASP A 740 -32.35 44.01 -2.54
N GLY A 741 -31.67 43.10 -1.84
CA GLY A 741 -32.22 41.83 -1.36
C GLY A 741 -31.32 40.61 -1.61
N TYR A 742 -31.13 39.81 -0.56
CA TYR A 742 -30.20 38.67 -0.50
C TYR A 742 -30.37 37.55 -1.55
N LEU A 743 -31.50 37.44 -2.27
CA LEU A 743 -31.77 36.24 -3.09
C LEU A 743 -31.04 36.28 -4.43
N ASP A 744 -30.87 37.46 -5.03
CA ASP A 744 -30.04 37.63 -6.24
C ASP A 744 -28.57 37.39 -5.89
N ASP A 745 -28.04 38.04 -4.86
CA ASP A 745 -26.65 37.87 -4.42
C ASP A 745 -26.33 36.45 -3.97
N TRP A 746 -27.28 35.77 -3.32
CA TRP A 746 -27.11 34.37 -2.97
C TRP A 746 -26.99 33.48 -4.20
N LEU A 747 -27.83 33.72 -5.23
CA LEU A 747 -27.78 32.97 -6.48
C LEU A 747 -26.52 33.32 -7.29
N SER A 748 -26.16 34.60 -7.38
CA SER A 748 -24.98 35.08 -8.11
C SER A 748 -23.69 34.53 -7.49
N GLN A 749 -23.58 34.53 -6.16
CA GLN A 749 -22.44 33.97 -5.44
C GLN A 749 -22.44 32.43 -5.47
N ALA A 750 -23.55 31.76 -5.13
CA ALA A 750 -23.59 30.29 -5.12
C ALA A 750 -23.37 29.68 -6.51
N ILE A 751 -23.95 30.28 -7.56
CA ILE A 751 -23.86 29.78 -8.94
C ILE A 751 -22.57 30.26 -9.60
N GLY A 752 -22.32 31.57 -9.64
CA GLY A 752 -21.17 32.16 -10.32
C GLY A 752 -19.85 31.81 -9.63
N MET A 753 -19.71 32.22 -8.37
CA MET A 753 -18.49 31.99 -7.59
C MET A 753 -18.29 30.50 -7.27
N GLY A 754 -19.35 29.77 -6.95
CA GLY A 754 -19.27 28.32 -6.72
C GLY A 754 -18.75 27.54 -7.93
N THR A 755 -19.21 27.88 -9.14
CA THR A 755 -18.71 27.29 -10.39
C THR A 755 -17.24 27.64 -10.62
N LEU A 756 -16.87 28.93 -10.49
CA LEU A 756 -15.51 29.39 -10.71
C LEU A 756 -14.52 28.75 -9.72
N LYS A 757 -14.83 28.75 -8.42
CA LYS A 757 -14.01 28.13 -7.37
C LYS A 757 -13.79 26.64 -7.63
N THR A 758 -14.84 25.93 -8.04
CA THR A 758 -14.77 24.48 -8.33
C THR A 758 -13.90 24.18 -9.55
N LEU A 759 -14.07 24.95 -10.64
CA LEU A 759 -13.25 24.80 -11.84
C LEU A 759 -11.77 25.10 -11.56
N LEU A 760 -11.48 26.18 -10.82
CA LEU A 760 -10.13 26.53 -10.42
C LEU A 760 -9.54 25.48 -9.46
N ALA A 761 -10.31 24.97 -8.50
CA ALA A 761 -9.84 23.91 -7.60
C ALA A 761 -9.49 22.60 -8.34
N GLY A 762 -10.07 22.39 -9.53
CA GLY A 762 -9.73 21.29 -10.44
C GLY A 762 -8.41 21.46 -11.21
N ILE A 763 -7.79 22.64 -11.17
CA ILE A 763 -6.50 22.93 -11.85
C ILE A 763 -5.38 22.96 -10.80
N PRO A 764 -4.48 21.97 -10.76
CA PRO A 764 -3.40 21.94 -9.76
C PRO A 764 -2.43 23.11 -9.98
N PHE A 765 -1.84 23.62 -8.89
CA PHE A 765 -0.89 24.74 -8.84
C PHE A 765 -1.47 26.10 -9.29
N VAL A 766 -1.92 26.21 -10.54
CA VAL A 766 -2.43 27.47 -11.12
C VAL A 766 -3.77 27.86 -10.53
N GLY A 767 -4.68 26.90 -10.38
CA GLY A 767 -6.00 27.15 -9.83
C GLY A 767 -5.98 27.54 -8.36
N GLN A 768 -4.98 27.08 -7.60
CA GLN A 768 -4.76 27.52 -6.21
C GLN A 768 -4.31 28.98 -6.16
N LEU A 769 -3.34 29.37 -6.99
CA LEU A 769 -2.88 30.76 -7.10
C LEU A 769 -3.99 31.71 -7.61
N ALA A 770 -4.82 31.26 -8.55
CA ALA A 770 -5.95 32.03 -9.05
C ALA A 770 -7.04 32.19 -7.98
N ASN A 771 -7.38 31.11 -7.25
CA ASN A 771 -8.28 31.19 -6.09
C ASN A 771 -7.71 32.10 -4.98
N ALA A 772 -6.38 32.14 -4.79
CA ALA A 772 -5.72 33.10 -3.91
C ALA A 772 -6.01 34.55 -4.30
N GLY A 773 -5.87 34.83 -5.59
CA GLY A 773 -6.10 36.15 -6.16
C GLY A 773 -7.55 36.57 -5.98
N ILE A 774 -8.50 35.69 -6.30
CA ILE A 774 -9.94 35.93 -6.15
C ILE A 774 -10.30 36.14 -4.68
N ASN A 775 -9.76 35.33 -3.77
CA ASN A 775 -10.09 35.44 -2.36
C ASN A 775 -9.56 36.73 -1.70
N ARG A 776 -8.52 37.38 -2.26
CA ARG A 776 -8.05 38.70 -1.79
C ARG A 776 -9.04 39.83 -2.05
N PHE A 777 -10.02 39.62 -2.92
CA PHE A 777 -11.06 40.60 -3.23
C PHE A 777 -12.34 40.36 -2.42
N ASN A 778 -12.40 39.32 -1.57
CA ASN A 778 -13.48 39.17 -0.58
C ASN A 778 -13.01 39.69 0.78
N GLY A 779 -13.91 40.30 1.57
CA GLY A 779 -13.55 40.98 2.81
C GLY A 779 -13.26 40.06 4.00
N ASN A 780 -12.93 38.78 3.79
CA ASN A 780 -12.90 37.77 4.84
C ASN A 780 -11.47 37.25 5.14
N PRO A 781 -10.93 37.51 6.35
CA PRO A 781 -9.61 37.03 6.76
C PRO A 781 -9.44 35.51 6.79
N MET A 782 -10.52 34.73 6.70
CA MET A 782 -10.49 33.26 6.57
C MET A 782 -10.40 32.78 5.12
N ASP A 783 -10.87 33.57 4.16
CA ASP A 783 -10.88 33.21 2.74
C ASP A 783 -9.57 33.61 2.06
N ASP A 784 -8.91 34.68 2.53
CA ASP A 784 -7.51 35.04 2.24
C ASP A 784 -6.50 33.88 2.45
N ARG A 785 -6.89 32.86 3.23
CA ARG A 785 -6.01 31.78 3.72
C ARG A 785 -6.00 30.52 2.84
N VAL A 786 -6.56 30.56 1.62
CA VAL A 786 -6.68 29.38 0.72
C VAL A 786 -5.76 29.47 -0.51
N GLY A 787 -4.83 30.44 -0.53
CA GLY A 787 -4.17 30.86 -1.76
C GLY A 787 -3.00 30.04 -2.32
N ALA A 788 -2.29 29.25 -1.51
CA ALA A 788 -1.07 28.58 -1.99
C ALA A 788 -1.06 27.05 -1.76
N SER A 789 -2.23 26.50 -1.41
CA SER A 789 -2.46 25.26 -0.66
C SER A 789 -2.66 25.52 0.84
N PRO A 790 -3.70 24.95 1.48
CA PRO A 790 -3.97 25.14 2.90
C PRO A 790 -2.79 24.81 3.83
N ALA A 791 -1.95 23.83 3.49
CA ALA A 791 -0.79 23.49 4.29
C ALA A 791 0.31 24.57 4.22
N VAL A 792 0.44 25.26 3.08
CA VAL A 792 1.38 26.38 2.89
C VAL A 792 0.85 27.62 3.61
N SER A 793 -0.44 27.93 3.50
CA SER A 793 -1.04 29.09 4.17
C SER A 793 -1.06 28.96 5.70
N LEU A 794 -1.25 27.76 6.25
CA LEU A 794 -1.11 27.53 7.70
C LEU A 794 0.33 27.63 8.18
N LEU A 795 1.32 27.25 7.35
CA LEU A 795 2.73 27.50 7.65
C LEU A 795 3.04 28.99 7.69
N GLU A 796 2.62 29.75 6.68
CA GLU A 796 2.79 31.21 6.63
C GLU A 796 2.18 31.88 7.86
N SER A 797 0.95 31.47 8.23
CA SER A 797 0.26 31.98 9.43
C SER A 797 1.03 31.65 10.72
N SER A 798 1.62 30.46 10.79
CA SER A 798 2.41 30.03 11.96
C SER A 798 3.70 30.85 12.12
N VAL A 799 4.35 31.20 11.00
CA VAL A 799 5.55 32.05 10.98
C VAL A 799 5.21 33.50 11.31
N GLY A 800 4.05 33.98 10.84
CA GLY A 800 3.56 35.33 11.11
C GLY A 800 3.01 35.57 12.52
N ALA A 801 2.73 34.51 13.29
CA ALA A 801 2.06 34.60 14.58
C ALA A 801 2.71 35.58 15.58
N PRO A 802 4.05 35.64 15.76
CA PRO A 802 4.67 36.62 16.64
C PRO A 802 4.42 38.07 16.23
N SER A 803 4.39 38.35 14.92
CA SER A 803 4.07 39.68 14.38
C SER A 803 2.61 40.03 14.62
N THR A 804 1.67 39.10 14.38
CA THR A 804 0.24 39.32 14.63
C THR A 804 -0.05 39.59 16.11
N VAL A 805 0.62 38.88 17.03
CA VAL A 805 0.50 39.11 18.49
C VAL A 805 1.04 40.48 18.86
N TYR A 806 2.23 40.86 18.35
CA TYR A 806 2.79 42.18 18.58
C TYR A 806 1.84 43.30 18.11
N LYS A 807 1.30 43.18 16.89
CA LYS A 807 0.32 44.14 16.36
C LYS A 807 -0.95 44.19 17.21
N ALA A 808 -1.48 43.06 17.66
CA ALA A 808 -2.66 43.05 18.54
C ALA A 808 -2.40 43.62 19.95
N MET A 809 -1.14 43.71 20.39
CA MET A 809 -0.75 44.29 21.68
C MET A 809 -0.39 45.78 21.61
N VAL A 810 0.13 46.24 20.46
CA VAL A 810 0.72 47.57 20.28
C VAL A 810 -0.10 48.46 19.33
N GLU A 811 -0.85 47.86 18.41
CA GLU A 811 -1.72 48.53 17.44
C GLU A 811 -3.19 48.14 17.75
N ASP A 812 -4.17 48.96 17.33
CA ASP A 812 -5.61 48.66 17.49
C ASP A 812 -6.08 47.64 16.44
N VAL A 813 -5.44 46.45 16.45
CA VAL A 813 -5.64 45.38 15.49
C VAL A 813 -6.37 44.20 16.14
N SER A 814 -7.21 43.51 15.37
CA SER A 814 -8.05 42.40 15.83
C SER A 814 -7.32 41.34 16.69
N LYS A 815 -7.61 41.31 17.99
CA LYS A 815 -7.10 40.28 18.93
C LYS A 815 -7.64 38.89 18.59
N ALA A 816 -8.84 38.82 18.02
CA ALA A 816 -9.41 37.57 17.49
C ALA A 816 -8.52 36.93 16.42
N ARG A 817 -7.86 37.74 15.56
CA ARG A 817 -6.89 37.25 14.58
C ARG A 817 -5.64 36.67 15.23
N ALA A 818 -5.09 37.35 16.25
CA ALA A 818 -3.93 36.87 16.99
C ALA A 818 -4.22 35.52 17.67
N VAL A 819 -5.39 35.35 18.28
CA VAL A 819 -5.81 34.06 18.88
C VAL A 819 -5.83 32.93 17.85
N LYS A 820 -6.36 33.17 16.64
CA LYS A 820 -6.39 32.17 15.55
C LYS A 820 -5.00 31.81 15.06
N ASP A 821 -4.12 32.79 14.86
CA ASP A 821 -2.78 32.56 14.32
C ASP A 821 -1.87 31.85 15.33
N VAL A 822 -1.97 32.18 16.63
CA VAL A 822 -1.30 31.44 17.71
C VAL A 822 -1.81 30.01 17.80
N ALA A 823 -3.12 29.80 17.76
CA ALA A 823 -3.69 28.45 17.77
C ALA A 823 -3.29 27.63 16.53
N THR A 824 -3.14 28.28 15.37
CA THR A 824 -2.60 27.65 14.16
C THR A 824 -1.16 27.21 14.39
N ALA A 825 -0.29 28.10 14.90
CA ALA A 825 1.10 27.79 15.20
C ALA A 825 1.22 26.63 16.21
N VAL A 826 0.45 26.69 17.31
CA VAL A 826 0.38 25.62 18.30
C VAL A 826 -0.08 24.32 17.64
N GLY A 827 -1.14 24.34 16.82
CA GLY A 827 -1.65 23.15 16.15
C GLY A 827 -0.65 22.51 15.18
N ILE A 828 0.10 23.32 14.42
CA ILE A 828 1.12 22.84 13.49
C ILE A 828 2.37 22.32 14.23
N VAL A 829 2.81 22.98 15.30
CA VAL A 829 3.98 22.56 16.08
C VAL A 829 3.69 21.34 16.94
N THR A 830 2.51 21.29 17.55
CA THR A 830 2.15 20.24 18.51
C THR A 830 1.41 19.06 17.90
N GLY A 831 0.63 19.29 16.85
CA GLY A 831 -0.31 18.31 16.30
C GLY A 831 -1.60 18.14 17.12
N LEU A 832 -1.83 18.99 18.12
CA LEU A 832 -3.10 19.06 18.87
C LEU A 832 -4.10 19.94 18.13
N PRO A 833 -5.43 19.69 18.20
CA PRO A 833 -6.47 20.39 17.44
C PRO A 833 -6.79 21.79 18.00
N ALA A 834 -5.77 22.61 18.24
CA ALA A 834 -5.89 23.93 18.84
C ALA A 834 -6.82 24.86 18.03
N MET A 835 -6.91 24.67 16.70
CA MET A 835 -7.82 25.44 15.85
C MET A 835 -9.31 25.20 16.15
N ALA A 836 -9.68 24.01 16.62
CA ALA A 836 -11.07 23.72 16.97
C ALA A 836 -11.52 24.52 18.20
N ALA A 837 -10.64 24.67 19.19
CA ALA A 837 -10.87 25.51 20.35
C ALA A 837 -10.80 27.01 20.02
N SER A 838 -9.93 27.41 19.09
CA SER A 838 -9.76 28.82 18.75
C SER A 838 -10.94 29.43 18.01
N ARG A 839 -11.72 28.65 17.25
CA ARG A 839 -12.94 29.13 16.57
C ARG A 839 -13.91 29.85 17.53
N PRO A 840 -14.49 29.20 18.56
CA PRO A 840 -15.39 29.88 19.49
C PRO A 840 -14.70 30.96 20.32
N ILE A 841 -13.44 30.74 20.75
CA ILE A 841 -12.70 31.71 21.56
C ILE A 841 -12.46 33.01 20.79
N SER A 842 -12.00 32.91 19.54
CA SER A 842 -11.75 34.09 18.69
C SER A 842 -13.03 34.87 18.39
N TYR A 843 -14.17 34.19 18.20
CA TYR A 843 -15.46 34.85 18.04
C TYR A 843 -15.86 35.60 19.32
N LEU A 844 -15.78 34.95 20.49
CA LEU A 844 -16.07 35.59 21.78
C LEU A 844 -15.15 36.76 22.09
N VAL A 845 -13.87 36.67 21.74
CA VAL A 845 -12.91 37.78 21.88
C VAL A 845 -13.32 38.95 20.98
N GLY A 846 -13.73 38.69 19.74
CA GLY A 846 -14.23 39.74 18.85
C GLY A 846 -15.51 40.40 19.39
N VAL A 847 -16.39 39.64 20.04
CA VAL A 847 -17.58 40.19 20.73
C VAL A 847 -17.18 41.04 21.93
N ALA A 848 -16.24 40.55 22.75
CA ALA A 848 -15.77 41.27 23.94
C ALA A 848 -15.01 42.56 23.61
N ASP A 849 -14.25 42.57 22.52
CA ASP A 849 -13.53 43.75 22.01
C ASP A 849 -14.43 44.69 21.18
N GLY A 850 -15.74 44.41 21.07
CA GLY A 850 -16.71 45.25 20.36
C GLY A 850 -16.61 45.26 18.83
N GLN A 851 -15.74 44.41 18.28
CA GLN A 851 -15.51 44.23 16.83
C GLN A 851 -16.58 43.33 16.18
N ILE A 852 -17.32 42.57 16.99
CA ILE A 852 -18.40 41.69 16.56
C ILE A 852 -19.65 41.98 17.40
N GLU A 853 -20.77 42.24 16.75
CA GLU A 853 -22.09 42.29 17.39
C GLU A 853 -23.04 41.30 16.69
N PRO A 854 -23.40 40.17 17.32
CA PRO A 854 -24.29 39.20 16.70
C PRO A 854 -25.67 39.81 16.42
N THR A 855 -26.19 39.64 15.20
CA THR A 855 -27.50 40.19 14.82
C THR A 855 -28.69 39.43 15.40
N SER A 856 -28.49 38.18 15.84
CA SER A 856 -29.53 37.34 16.45
C SER A 856 -28.94 36.19 17.29
N PRO A 857 -29.75 35.48 18.12
CA PRO A 857 -29.29 34.28 18.81
C PRO A 857 -28.82 33.17 17.86
N VAL A 858 -29.44 33.05 16.68
CA VAL A 858 -29.04 32.06 15.66
C VAL A 858 -27.68 32.45 15.07
N ASP A 859 -27.47 33.73 14.79
CA ASP A 859 -26.18 34.22 14.31
C ASP A 859 -25.06 34.07 15.36
N ALA A 860 -25.37 34.32 16.64
CA ALA A 860 -24.43 34.07 17.74
C ALA A 860 -24.01 32.60 17.83
N VAL A 861 -24.97 31.66 17.72
CA VAL A 861 -24.68 30.21 17.74
C VAL A 861 -23.86 29.80 16.51
N ARG A 862 -24.25 30.28 15.31
CA ARG A 862 -23.49 30.05 14.06
C ARG A 862 -22.07 30.58 14.18
N GLY A 863 -21.90 31.80 14.67
CA GLY A 863 -20.62 32.47 14.88
C GLY A 863 -19.72 31.73 15.88
N LEU A 864 -20.28 31.20 16.97
CA LEU A 864 -19.57 30.36 17.93
C LEU A 864 -19.09 29.03 17.31
N VAL A 865 -19.95 28.38 16.53
CA VAL A 865 -19.65 27.09 15.88
C VAL A 865 -18.61 27.26 14.77
N THR A 866 -18.69 28.33 14.00
CA THR A 866 -17.82 28.57 12.83
C THR A 866 -16.55 29.34 13.17
N GLY A 867 -16.58 30.14 14.24
CA GLY A 867 -15.55 31.12 14.53
C GLY A 867 -15.55 32.31 13.57
N THR A 868 -16.62 32.53 12.81
CA THR A 868 -16.69 33.53 11.73
C THR A 868 -17.90 34.44 11.92
N PRO A 869 -17.72 35.76 12.11
CA PRO A 869 -18.84 36.71 12.15
C PRO A 869 -19.48 36.88 10.78
N SER A 870 -20.80 37.10 10.77
CA SER A 870 -21.53 37.49 9.55
C SER A 870 -21.07 38.88 9.12
N LYS A 871 -21.35 39.28 7.88
CA LYS A 871 -21.01 40.62 7.39
C LYS A 871 -21.70 41.69 8.25
N GLU A 872 -23.00 41.52 8.53
CA GLU A 872 -23.78 42.46 9.33
C GLU A 872 -23.34 42.51 10.81
N SER A 873 -22.65 41.47 11.28
CA SER A 873 -22.16 41.39 12.65
C SER A 873 -20.78 42.02 12.86
N ARG A 874 -20.11 42.50 11.81
CA ARG A 874 -18.80 43.16 11.91
C ARG A 874 -18.99 44.66 12.11
N ARG A 875 -18.24 45.25 13.04
CA ARG A 875 -18.28 46.67 13.38
C ARG A 875 -17.02 47.40 12.98
#